data_AF-A0A9P4IXY1-F1
#
_entry.id   AF-A0A9P4IXY1-F1
#
_cell.length_a   1.000
_cell.length_b   1.000
_cell.length_c   1.000
_cell.angle_alpha   90.00
_cell.angle_beta   90.00
_cell.angle_gamma   90.00
#
_symmetry.space_group_name_H-M   'P 1'
#
loop_
_entity.id
_entity.type
_entity.pdbx_description
1 polymer ?
#
loop_
_entity_poly.entity_id
_entity_poly.type
_entity_poly.pdbx_seq_one_letter_code
_entity_poly.pdbx_strand_id
1 'polypeptide(L)'
;MAVAKEQTKASAAQAADTADGSNPASTTESEGPHVVSGTKQPPPETSYSIASRRYILLALWSTIVLLGLPIWIWTTTVHRATLPLDSMNEWAGGQACQLEFPIHVSIDSDSLRPQDTQQVVRLVQQTLDDHHVASLHHLRIAPSGSTNQSTSVIVKLRSTPDQKENKATLLRYEPTLEVLHAPFQPAPHSSGLAPLASFIASELRTLFQEEQSVLIHLLANAGRPIPNAPKSPDLTESLNQRSTRTFKYAPTYHLTFSLFSGEASPSAWDIKAAIDEYLQPLVASFSAISTFTIDTQVQLYASLPPSMQGPTLDDNKKQWTLARSDLSGFINAAEWPLSPSIGAGPTINFVLYTPSEKQRPLLLEETGGTSWLIPQWGGVQILNPTKAQHERSALTKQDLQPIIATFADQLVTLLGLPKSPASIPIQLGSLTRERTASLILSASSTLGALSRLTLKLTSIAIPDSVASSVDKTVHHLDQACTDLRHARYDSALNHARTAETEAEQAFFEPSMVGQVYFPDEHKVAVYVPLLGPMAVPLVMAVLKEPDLRDCGVTTLPHTDQRHLSTMDRQKVQQSCQAILDNFTKDPQKLPGVVVATIDKNGDIIAANASGKRSLNSNKPMDLDTVFWIASCTKLLTAIVCLQLVEQGKLELDDSKHLYQYCPELAEVKVLQDDGSLVNKKSEITLRMLLIHTSGFGYEFFNEKLRDYYYPVGVSVFDGARADFLNMPLVNQPGERWEYGIGIDWAGFYCERVTGIPLNDLMMQNIIKPLGLESTTMFPTKSMMSNLAGMHQRYPGSDTLHVVDHPMRAVFRNMPEDQKKYYIQSGGAGLFSKPTDYLQVLATLLNEGTSPKTGARILSSKTVDEMFKNQIPQFGQFGRQGIPAAKPEWTNPLPDMMPQQGNPDQGWGLSMALNIQPGDTGRSGGAGGWAGIANLFYFIDREKGVASMVCSQVLPFADINLLTAWFLCEQELYKAINAVQDSSTHKRGVDSVHLEQLNLNQTDGVSGSG
;
A
#
# COMPACT_ATOMS: atom_id res chain seq x y z
N MET A 1 -21.45 -47.00 28.13
CA MET A 1 -22.87 -47.31 27.88
C MET A 1 -23.01 -47.92 26.48
N ALA A 2 -24.20 -48.39 26.07
CA ALA A 2 -24.44 -49.08 24.79
C ALA A 2 -23.82 -48.34 23.57
N VAL A 3 -23.06 -48.95 22.65
CA VAL A 3 -23.20 -50.18 21.81
C VAL A 3 -23.83 -49.86 20.45
N ALA A 4 -23.15 -50.29 19.37
CA ALA A 4 -23.54 -50.10 17.97
C ALA A 4 -24.30 -51.31 17.40
N LYS A 5 -25.11 -51.11 16.33
CA LYS A 5 -25.50 -52.18 15.39
C LYS A 5 -26.12 -51.72 14.06
N GLU A 6 -25.44 -52.09 12.98
CA GLU A 6 -25.91 -52.81 11.79
C GLU A 6 -27.33 -53.47 11.86
N GLN A 7 -28.16 -53.37 10.78
CA GLN A 7 -28.70 -54.53 9.99
C GLN A 7 -29.93 -54.25 9.04
N THR A 8 -29.69 -54.43 7.72
CA THR A 8 -30.44 -55.15 6.64
C THR A 8 -31.99 -55.33 6.56
N LYS A 9 -32.47 -55.50 5.29
CA LYS A 9 -33.77 -56.06 4.78
C LYS A 9 -34.97 -55.09 4.81
N ALA A 10 -36.03 -55.17 3.98
CA ALA A 10 -36.54 -56.14 2.97
C ALA A 10 -37.39 -55.40 1.87
N SER A 11 -38.10 -56.02 0.91
CA SER A 11 -37.73 -57.01 -0.14
C SER A 11 -38.97 -57.42 -0.99
N ALA A 12 -38.84 -57.53 -2.32
CA ALA A 12 -39.81 -58.13 -3.29
C ALA A 12 -41.17 -57.39 -3.50
N ALA A 13 -42.00 -57.66 -4.53
CA ALA A 13 -41.98 -58.73 -5.55
C ALA A 13 -42.69 -58.36 -6.90
N GLN A 14 -42.31 -59.08 -7.98
CA GLN A 14 -43.12 -59.53 -9.17
C GLN A 14 -43.83 -58.48 -10.08
N ALA A 15 -43.76 -58.51 -11.43
CA ALA A 15 -43.90 -59.56 -12.48
C ALA A 15 -45.38 -59.86 -12.86
N ALA A 16 -45.80 -60.15 -14.11
CA ALA A 16 -45.18 -60.22 -15.46
C ALA A 16 -46.28 -59.84 -16.54
N ASP A 17 -46.33 -60.21 -17.84
CA ASP A 17 -45.55 -61.08 -18.74
C ASP A 17 -45.89 -60.85 -20.24
N THR A 18 -45.14 -61.45 -21.19
CA THR A 18 -45.46 -61.74 -22.62
C THR A 18 -45.67 -60.57 -23.63
N ALA A 19 -45.41 -60.68 -24.95
CA ALA A 19 -44.87 -61.74 -25.83
C ALA A 19 -44.18 -61.07 -27.07
N ASP A 20 -43.01 -61.49 -27.56
CA ASP A 20 -42.73 -62.58 -28.54
C ASP A 20 -43.16 -62.27 -30.00
N GLY A 21 -42.35 -62.38 -31.06
CA GLY A 21 -40.92 -62.72 -31.22
C GLY A 21 -40.19 -61.72 -32.14
N SER A 22 -39.28 -62.06 -33.08
CA SER A 22 -38.65 -63.35 -33.47
C SER A 22 -37.32 -63.12 -34.25
N ASN A 23 -36.67 -64.19 -34.71
CA ASN A 23 -35.51 -64.22 -35.67
C ASN A 23 -35.99 -64.78 -37.05
N PRO A 24 -35.19 -65.01 -38.14
CA PRO A 24 -33.72 -65.11 -38.25
C PRO A 24 -33.02 -64.42 -39.47
N ALA A 25 -31.73 -64.72 -39.62
CA ALA A 25 -30.69 -64.21 -40.54
C ALA A 25 -30.74 -64.65 -42.04
N SER A 26 -29.61 -64.45 -42.75
CA SER A 26 -29.23 -64.85 -44.14
C SER A 26 -29.64 -63.87 -45.26
N THR A 27 -28.87 -63.63 -46.36
CA THR A 27 -27.49 -64.01 -46.78
C THR A 27 -27.03 -63.13 -47.96
N THR A 28 -25.71 -62.93 -48.14
CA THR A 28 -24.93 -62.68 -49.41
C THR A 28 -25.41 -61.57 -50.40
N GLU A 29 -24.61 -61.00 -51.34
CA GLU A 29 -23.22 -61.19 -51.77
C GLU A 29 -22.64 -59.92 -52.47
N SER A 30 -21.31 -59.92 -52.68
CA SER A 30 -20.54 -59.38 -53.82
C SER A 30 -20.63 -57.91 -54.31
N GLU A 31 -19.43 -57.36 -54.55
CA GLU A 31 -19.02 -56.48 -55.68
C GLU A 31 -19.48 -55.00 -55.77
N GLY A 32 -18.51 -54.17 -56.16
CA GLY A 32 -18.68 -52.87 -56.84
C GLY A 32 -17.91 -52.92 -58.18
N PRO A 33 -17.50 -51.79 -58.80
CA PRO A 33 -17.54 -50.40 -58.33
C PRO A 33 -18.12 -49.39 -59.36
N HIS A 34 -18.07 -48.09 -59.00
CA HIS A 34 -17.84 -46.89 -59.84
C HIS A 34 -18.75 -45.66 -59.57
N VAL A 35 -18.12 -44.64 -58.94
CA VAL A 35 -18.17 -43.19 -59.26
C VAL A 35 -19.48 -42.58 -59.81
N VAL A 36 -20.15 -41.76 -58.99
CA VAL A 36 -20.26 -40.28 -59.12
C VAL A 36 -20.94 -39.75 -57.84
N SER A 37 -20.31 -38.81 -57.14
CA SER A 37 -20.81 -38.26 -55.86
C SER A 37 -21.62 -36.96 -56.05
N GLY A 38 -22.92 -37.09 -56.31
CA GLY A 38 -23.86 -35.96 -56.21
C GLY A 38 -24.34 -35.75 -54.77
N THR A 39 -24.22 -34.53 -54.24
CA THR A 39 -24.66 -34.19 -52.88
C THR A 39 -26.19 -34.19 -52.75
N LYS A 40 -26.72 -35.09 -51.90
CA LYS A 40 -28.14 -35.06 -51.52
C LYS A 40 -28.41 -34.03 -50.43
N GLN A 41 -29.52 -33.28 -50.56
CA GLN A 41 -30.11 -32.52 -49.45
C GLN A 41 -30.96 -33.46 -48.54
N PRO A 42 -31.15 -33.10 -47.26
CA PRO A 42 -32.07 -33.81 -46.36
C PRO A 42 -33.55 -33.62 -46.76
N PRO A 43 -34.46 -34.53 -46.35
CA PRO A 43 -35.89 -34.43 -46.63
C PRO A 43 -36.58 -33.33 -45.80
N PRO A 44 -37.74 -32.79 -46.26
CA PRO A 44 -38.47 -31.74 -45.57
C PRO A 44 -39.15 -32.21 -44.26
N GLU A 45 -39.26 -31.31 -43.28
CA GLU A 45 -39.94 -31.55 -41.99
C GLU A 45 -41.46 -31.78 -42.16
N THR A 46 -42.06 -32.55 -41.26
CA THR A 46 -43.52 -32.79 -41.25
C THR A 46 -44.26 -31.72 -40.45
N SER A 47 -45.51 -31.43 -40.84
CA SER A 47 -46.37 -30.43 -40.18
C SER A 47 -46.57 -30.68 -38.67
N TYR A 48 -46.55 -31.94 -38.23
CA TYR A 48 -46.65 -32.31 -36.81
C TYR A 48 -45.43 -31.89 -35.98
N SER A 49 -44.23 -31.99 -36.55
CA SER A 49 -42.99 -31.55 -35.86
C SER A 49 -42.94 -30.02 -35.72
N ILE A 50 -43.41 -29.27 -36.71
CA ILE A 50 -43.53 -27.81 -36.67
C ILE A 50 -44.50 -27.35 -35.57
N ALA A 51 -45.67 -28.00 -35.46
CA ALA A 51 -46.64 -27.70 -34.39
C ALA A 51 -46.06 -28.00 -32.99
N SER A 52 -45.38 -29.13 -32.83
CA SER A 52 -44.76 -29.54 -31.57
C SER A 52 -43.64 -28.57 -31.15
N ARG A 53 -42.79 -28.13 -32.08
CA ARG A 53 -41.74 -27.13 -31.85
C ARG A 53 -42.30 -25.82 -31.32
N ARG A 54 -43.44 -25.35 -31.85
CA ARG A 54 -44.13 -24.13 -31.40
C ARG A 54 -44.64 -24.23 -29.96
N TYR A 55 -45.27 -25.34 -29.57
CA TYR A 55 -45.73 -25.54 -28.19
C TYR A 55 -44.57 -25.58 -27.18
N ILE A 56 -43.46 -26.23 -27.51
CA ILE A 56 -42.26 -26.28 -26.66
C ILE A 56 -41.66 -24.88 -26.45
N LEU A 57 -41.54 -24.07 -27.51
CA LEU A 57 -41.05 -22.69 -27.41
C LEU A 57 -41.97 -21.81 -26.54
N LEU A 58 -43.30 -21.92 -26.68
CA LEU A 58 -44.26 -21.19 -25.85
C LEU A 58 -44.19 -21.58 -24.37
N ALA A 59 -44.03 -22.87 -24.06
CA ALA A 59 -43.88 -23.37 -22.70
C ALA A 59 -42.57 -22.89 -22.04
N LEU A 60 -41.48 -22.82 -22.81
CA LEU A 60 -40.20 -22.32 -22.29
C LEU A 60 -40.25 -20.80 -22.01
N TRP A 61 -40.78 -20.00 -22.95
CA TRP A 61 -40.91 -18.55 -22.77
C TRP A 61 -41.86 -18.18 -21.63
N SER A 62 -42.98 -18.89 -21.45
CA SER A 62 -43.87 -18.65 -20.30
C SER A 62 -43.18 -18.97 -18.96
N THR A 63 -42.33 -20.00 -18.90
CA THR A 63 -41.51 -20.30 -17.71
C THR A 63 -40.51 -19.18 -17.39
N ILE A 64 -39.81 -18.66 -18.41
CA ILE A 64 -38.85 -17.56 -18.27
C ILE A 64 -39.53 -16.29 -17.74
N VAL A 65 -40.72 -15.95 -18.25
CA VAL A 65 -41.46 -14.74 -17.86
C VAL A 65 -42.12 -14.87 -16.49
N LEU A 66 -42.75 -16.02 -16.18
CA LEU A 66 -43.54 -16.18 -14.95
C LEU A 66 -42.74 -16.60 -13.72
N LEU A 67 -41.56 -17.22 -13.89
CA LEU A 67 -40.70 -17.66 -12.78
C LEU A 67 -39.31 -17.03 -12.85
N GLY A 68 -38.67 -17.01 -14.02
CA GLY A 68 -37.31 -16.48 -14.17
C GLY A 68 -37.19 -15.00 -13.81
N LEU A 69 -38.07 -14.15 -14.36
CA LEU A 69 -38.00 -12.70 -14.17
C LEU A 69 -38.31 -12.25 -12.72
N PRO A 70 -39.33 -12.79 -12.01
CA PRO A 70 -39.52 -12.51 -10.58
C PRO A 70 -38.35 -12.93 -9.69
N ILE A 71 -37.76 -14.12 -9.93
CA ILE A 71 -36.59 -14.61 -9.17
C ILE A 71 -35.37 -13.72 -9.44
N TRP A 72 -35.14 -13.30 -10.69
CA TRP A 72 -34.06 -12.38 -11.04
C TRP A 72 -34.18 -11.03 -10.33
N ILE A 73 -35.37 -10.43 -10.26
CA ILE A 73 -35.59 -9.18 -9.50
C ILE A 73 -35.29 -9.40 -8.00
N TRP A 74 -35.83 -10.46 -7.41
CA TRP A 74 -35.63 -10.75 -5.98
C TRP A 74 -34.18 -11.07 -5.60
N THR A 75 -33.39 -11.62 -6.53
CA THR A 75 -31.96 -11.95 -6.31
C THR A 75 -30.98 -10.85 -6.72
N THR A 76 -31.42 -9.77 -7.37
CA THR A 76 -30.54 -8.64 -7.79
C THR A 76 -30.85 -7.32 -7.10
N THR A 77 -31.92 -7.25 -6.31
CA THR A 77 -32.26 -6.09 -5.46
C THR A 77 -31.28 -5.98 -4.29
N VAL A 78 -30.58 -4.84 -4.20
CA VAL A 78 -29.62 -4.54 -3.13
C VAL A 78 -30.37 -3.93 -1.93
N HIS A 79 -30.09 -4.41 -0.72
CA HIS A 79 -30.69 -3.84 0.50
C HIS A 79 -30.20 -2.41 0.77
N ARG A 80 -31.13 -1.51 1.08
CA ARG A 80 -30.84 -0.12 1.47
C ARG A 80 -31.72 0.26 2.66
N ALA A 81 -31.11 0.37 3.83
CA ALA A 81 -31.74 0.95 5.01
C ALA A 81 -32.13 2.43 4.75
N THR A 82 -33.21 2.87 5.37
CA THR A 82 -33.73 4.24 5.22
C THR A 82 -32.93 5.22 6.08
N LEU A 83 -32.32 6.24 5.47
CA LEU A 83 -31.61 7.31 6.18
C LEU A 83 -32.51 8.56 6.38
N PRO A 84 -32.36 9.30 7.49
CA PRO A 84 -33.08 10.55 7.75
C PRO A 84 -32.47 11.72 6.95
N LEU A 85 -32.57 11.63 5.61
CA LEU A 85 -31.89 12.54 4.67
C LEU A 85 -32.23 14.02 4.91
N ASP A 86 -33.47 14.35 5.26
CA ASP A 86 -33.87 15.73 5.54
C ASP A 86 -33.10 16.29 6.74
N SER A 87 -33.11 15.59 7.88
CA SER A 87 -32.34 15.98 9.07
C SER A 87 -30.83 16.00 8.81
N MET A 88 -30.28 15.07 8.01
CA MET A 88 -28.86 15.11 7.59
C MET A 88 -28.55 16.40 6.79
N ASN A 89 -29.47 16.85 5.94
CA ASN A 89 -29.33 18.06 5.15
C ASN A 89 -29.55 19.34 5.99
N GLU A 90 -30.49 19.34 6.94
CA GLU A 90 -30.70 20.42 7.90
C GLU A 90 -29.48 20.61 8.82
N TRP A 91 -28.86 19.52 9.27
CA TRP A 91 -27.61 19.55 10.03
C TRP A 91 -26.46 20.07 9.18
N ALA A 92 -26.28 19.57 7.95
CA ALA A 92 -25.23 20.03 7.04
C ALA A 92 -25.38 21.52 6.67
N GLY A 93 -26.60 21.97 6.40
CA GLY A 93 -26.94 23.37 6.09
C GLY A 93 -26.92 24.32 7.29
N GLY A 94 -26.84 23.79 8.53
CA GLY A 94 -26.85 24.60 9.75
C GLY A 94 -28.22 25.14 10.15
N GLN A 95 -29.30 24.50 9.68
CA GLN A 95 -30.68 24.83 10.00
C GLN A 95 -31.14 24.17 11.31
N ALA A 96 -30.69 22.94 11.59
CA ALA A 96 -31.03 22.20 12.81
C ALA A 96 -30.47 22.85 14.10
N CYS A 97 -29.27 23.42 14.04
CA CYS A 97 -28.61 24.05 15.18
C CYS A 97 -27.95 25.38 14.81
N GLN A 98 -28.52 26.47 15.33
CA GLN A 98 -27.78 27.72 15.56
C GLN A 98 -26.89 27.54 16.79
N LEU A 99 -25.58 27.76 16.60
CA LEU A 99 -24.55 27.54 17.61
C LEU A 99 -24.40 28.79 18.50
N GLU A 100 -24.95 28.71 19.71
CA GLU A 100 -24.87 29.76 20.73
C GLU A 100 -23.98 29.33 21.90
N PHE A 101 -23.24 30.29 22.46
CA PHE A 101 -22.31 30.09 23.57
C PHE A 101 -22.69 31.04 24.73
N PRO A 102 -23.66 30.65 25.58
CA PRO A 102 -24.12 31.45 26.72
C PRO A 102 -23.14 31.36 27.90
N ILE A 103 -22.33 32.40 28.10
CA ILE A 103 -21.31 32.45 29.17
C ILE A 103 -21.93 33.11 30.40
N HIS A 104 -22.06 32.35 31.48
CA HIS A 104 -22.59 32.84 32.76
C HIS A 104 -21.49 33.53 33.58
N VAL A 105 -21.72 34.80 33.92
CA VAL A 105 -20.81 35.65 34.69
C VAL A 105 -21.48 36.04 36.00
N SER A 106 -20.85 35.72 37.14
CA SER A 106 -21.31 36.20 38.44
C SER A 106 -20.61 37.51 38.82
N ILE A 107 -21.34 38.46 39.40
CA ILE A 107 -20.75 39.62 40.08
C ILE A 107 -20.81 39.38 41.59
N ASP A 108 -19.64 39.36 42.21
CA ASP A 108 -19.42 39.26 43.64
C ASP A 108 -18.89 40.61 44.18
N SER A 109 -19.33 41.02 45.38
CA SER A 109 -18.90 42.30 45.94
C SER A 109 -19.00 42.32 47.46
N ASP A 110 -17.85 42.49 48.11
CA ASP A 110 -17.74 42.81 49.54
C ASP A 110 -17.86 44.33 49.78
N SER A 111 -17.85 45.15 48.73
CA SER A 111 -17.74 46.62 48.77
C SER A 111 -19.05 47.39 48.50
N LEU A 112 -20.06 46.74 47.91
CA LEU A 112 -21.34 47.35 47.53
C LEU A 112 -22.52 46.80 48.34
N ARG A 113 -23.59 47.59 48.47
CA ARG A 113 -24.85 47.07 49.04
C ARG A 113 -25.50 46.13 48.02
N PRO A 114 -26.31 45.13 48.44
CA PRO A 114 -26.98 44.22 47.51
C PRO A 114 -27.86 44.92 46.46
N GLN A 115 -28.49 46.05 46.82
CA GLN A 115 -29.28 46.86 45.89
C GLN A 115 -28.42 47.53 44.81
N ASP A 116 -27.25 48.07 45.17
CA ASP A 116 -26.33 48.70 44.22
C ASP A 116 -25.72 47.64 43.29
N THR A 117 -25.38 46.47 43.85
CA THR A 117 -24.88 45.31 43.09
C THR A 117 -25.90 44.85 42.03
N GLN A 118 -27.19 44.79 42.37
CA GLN A 118 -28.26 44.51 41.40
C GLN A 118 -28.42 45.61 40.33
N GLN A 119 -28.14 46.88 40.65
CA GLN A 119 -28.11 47.95 39.65
C GLN A 119 -26.91 47.81 38.72
N VAL A 120 -25.72 47.51 39.23
CA VAL A 120 -24.52 47.22 38.42
C VAL A 120 -24.79 46.05 37.47
N VAL A 121 -25.30 44.90 37.96
CA VAL A 121 -25.64 43.74 37.12
C VAL A 121 -26.54 44.12 35.93
N ARG A 122 -27.60 44.91 36.17
CA ARG A 122 -28.50 45.37 35.10
C ARG A 122 -27.82 46.31 34.11
N LEU A 123 -27.02 47.27 34.60
CA LEU A 123 -26.32 48.23 33.75
C LEU A 123 -25.23 47.57 32.90
N VAL A 124 -24.49 46.59 33.43
CA VAL A 124 -23.49 45.84 32.66
C VAL A 124 -24.19 44.99 31.59
N GLN A 125 -25.26 44.26 31.93
CA GLN A 125 -26.02 43.47 30.93
C GLN A 125 -26.56 44.37 29.81
N GLN A 126 -27.18 45.51 30.15
CA GLN A 126 -27.66 46.47 29.16
C GLN A 126 -26.52 46.99 28.26
N THR A 127 -25.37 47.34 28.84
CA THR A 127 -24.21 47.85 28.06
C THR A 127 -23.63 46.79 27.11
N LEU A 128 -23.78 45.50 27.43
CA LEU A 128 -23.37 44.39 26.57
C LEU A 128 -24.41 44.11 25.47
N ASP A 129 -25.70 44.14 25.82
CA ASP A 129 -26.80 43.94 24.86
C ASP A 129 -26.87 45.09 23.83
N ASP A 130 -26.67 46.35 24.25
CA ASP A 130 -26.61 47.53 23.37
C ASP A 130 -25.48 47.46 22.31
N HIS A 131 -24.49 46.58 22.50
CA HIS A 131 -23.34 46.38 21.61
C HIS A 131 -23.43 45.07 20.78
N HIS A 132 -24.60 44.76 20.22
CA HIS A 132 -24.83 43.61 19.33
C HIS A 132 -23.90 43.53 18.10
N VAL A 133 -22.77 42.82 18.23
CA VAL A 133 -21.90 42.39 17.13
C VAL A 133 -21.76 40.86 17.16
N ALA A 134 -22.38 40.19 16.19
CA ALA A 134 -22.40 38.73 15.97
C ALA A 134 -22.97 37.87 17.14
N SER A 135 -24.12 37.24 16.91
CA SER A 135 -24.94 36.49 17.88
C SER A 135 -24.39 35.10 18.26
N LEU A 136 -23.09 34.98 18.56
CA LEU A 136 -22.48 33.75 19.07
C LEU A 136 -22.38 33.72 20.59
N HIS A 137 -21.92 34.83 21.19
CA HIS A 137 -21.61 34.90 22.61
C HIS A 137 -22.67 35.69 23.35
N HIS A 138 -23.42 35.00 24.20
CA HIS A 138 -24.37 35.64 25.11
C HIS A 138 -23.79 35.66 26.53
N LEU A 139 -23.11 36.76 26.87
CA LEU A 139 -22.73 37.03 28.25
C LEU A 139 -24.00 37.25 29.08
N ARG A 140 -24.21 36.41 30.10
CA ARG A 140 -25.37 36.45 30.99
C ARG A 140 -24.92 36.73 32.42
N ILE A 141 -25.29 37.91 32.93
CA ILE A 141 -24.77 38.42 34.21
C ILE A 141 -25.79 38.20 35.33
N ALA A 142 -25.33 37.63 36.44
CA ALA A 142 -26.10 37.41 37.67
C ALA A 142 -25.31 37.90 38.90
N PRO A 143 -25.97 38.25 40.02
CA PRO A 143 -25.29 38.41 41.30
C PRO A 143 -24.82 37.05 41.84
N SER A 144 -23.74 37.06 42.61
CA SER A 144 -23.22 35.87 43.30
C SER A 144 -24.32 35.13 44.10
N GLY A 145 -24.37 33.80 43.96
CA GLY A 145 -25.32 32.93 44.68
C GLY A 145 -26.74 32.84 44.13
N SER A 146 -27.11 33.51 43.03
CA SER A 146 -28.50 33.47 42.51
C SER A 146 -28.78 32.44 41.40
N THR A 147 -27.83 31.59 41.03
CA THR A 147 -27.96 30.64 39.89
C THR A 147 -27.46 29.24 40.24
N ASN A 148 -28.27 28.21 39.96
CA ASN A 148 -27.89 26.79 40.07
C ASN A 148 -27.01 26.30 38.88
N GLN A 149 -26.47 27.20 38.06
CA GLN A 149 -25.67 26.89 36.88
C GLN A 149 -24.19 27.12 37.16
N SER A 150 -23.33 26.31 36.55
CA SER A 150 -21.87 26.46 36.61
C SER A 150 -21.47 27.86 36.12
N THR A 151 -20.86 28.64 37.01
CA THR A 151 -20.40 30.00 36.71
C THR A 151 -19.08 29.95 35.95
N SER A 152 -19.04 30.58 34.76
CA SER A 152 -17.86 30.55 33.88
C SER A 152 -16.82 31.62 34.23
N VAL A 153 -17.25 32.77 34.78
CA VAL A 153 -16.37 33.87 35.24
C VAL A 153 -16.95 34.50 36.51
N ILE A 154 -16.09 34.85 37.46
CA ILE A 154 -16.44 35.60 38.67
C ILE A 154 -15.81 37.00 38.57
N VAL A 155 -16.62 38.05 38.57
CA VAL A 155 -16.15 39.44 38.68
C VAL A 155 -16.21 39.84 40.15
N LYS A 156 -15.06 39.94 40.82
CA LYS A 156 -14.98 40.31 42.24
C LYS A 156 -14.67 41.80 42.39
N LEU A 157 -15.64 42.56 42.88
CA LEU A 157 -15.54 43.99 43.12
C LEU A 157 -14.91 44.27 44.49
N ARG A 158 -13.79 45.01 44.48
CA ARG A 158 -13.10 45.50 45.68
C ARG A 158 -12.94 47.02 45.61
N SER A 159 -12.94 47.69 46.76
CA SER A 159 -12.62 49.12 46.85
C SER A 159 -11.53 49.38 47.87
N THR A 160 -10.68 50.37 47.59
CA THR A 160 -9.53 50.74 48.42
C THR A 160 -9.34 52.27 48.39
N PRO A 161 -9.04 52.95 49.52
CA PRO A 161 -9.06 54.42 49.60
C PRO A 161 -8.17 55.17 48.60
N ASP A 162 -7.02 54.60 48.22
CA ASP A 162 -6.04 55.27 47.34
C ASP A 162 -6.35 55.16 45.84
N GLN A 163 -7.35 54.36 45.43
CA GLN A 163 -7.66 54.16 44.00
C GLN A 163 -8.51 55.29 43.44
N LYS A 164 -8.02 55.91 42.36
CA LYS A 164 -8.67 57.01 41.64
C LYS A 164 -9.30 56.60 40.31
N GLU A 165 -8.87 55.47 39.75
CA GLU A 165 -9.31 54.94 38.46
C GLU A 165 -9.73 53.47 38.64
N ASN A 166 -10.60 52.98 37.76
CA ASN A 166 -10.98 51.57 37.78
C ASN A 166 -9.86 50.73 37.18
N LYS A 167 -9.46 49.65 37.87
CA LYS A 167 -8.42 48.73 37.39
C LYS A 167 -8.89 47.29 37.51
N ALA A 168 -8.92 46.58 36.38
CA ALA A 168 -9.10 45.14 36.34
C ALA A 168 -7.77 44.40 36.53
N THR A 169 -7.81 43.21 37.09
CA THR A 169 -6.69 42.27 37.17
C THR A 169 -7.25 40.85 37.21
N LEU A 170 -6.86 40.02 36.23
CA LEU A 170 -7.35 38.66 36.08
C LEU A 170 -6.42 37.69 36.82
N LEU A 171 -6.97 36.77 37.61
CA LEU A 171 -6.18 35.76 38.32
C LEU A 171 -5.81 34.60 37.38
N ARG A 172 -4.56 34.14 37.44
CA ARG A 172 -4.00 33.14 36.49
C ARG A 172 -4.60 31.74 36.64
N TYR A 173 -4.93 31.34 37.87
CA TYR A 173 -5.35 29.98 38.22
C TYR A 173 -6.82 29.87 38.64
N GLU A 174 -7.56 30.98 38.60
CA GLU A 174 -8.99 31.05 38.90
C GLU A 174 -9.73 31.74 37.74
N PRO A 175 -11.01 31.45 37.51
CA PRO A 175 -11.86 32.19 36.58
C PRO A 175 -12.28 33.58 37.13
N THR A 176 -11.42 34.23 37.92
CA THR A 176 -11.73 35.43 38.71
C THR A 176 -11.11 36.67 38.09
N LEU A 177 -11.95 37.65 37.73
CA LEU A 177 -11.56 39.01 37.36
C LEU A 177 -11.75 39.92 38.59
N GLU A 178 -10.66 40.32 39.24
CA GLU A 178 -10.73 41.33 40.29
C GLU A 178 -10.83 42.72 39.67
N VAL A 179 -11.82 43.50 40.10
CA VAL A 179 -12.03 44.89 39.67
C VAL A 179 -11.93 45.80 40.87
N LEU A 180 -10.82 46.54 40.93
CA LEU A 180 -10.58 47.60 41.90
C LEU A 180 -11.30 48.87 41.43
N HIS A 181 -12.17 49.43 42.27
CA HIS A 181 -12.90 50.66 41.98
C HIS A 181 -12.71 51.71 43.08
N ALA A 182 -12.78 52.99 42.70
CA ALA A 182 -12.77 54.10 43.64
C ALA A 182 -13.96 54.01 44.64
N PRO A 183 -13.80 54.45 45.90
CA PRO A 183 -14.86 54.38 46.90
C PRO A 183 -16.01 55.34 46.57
N PHE A 184 -17.22 54.79 46.48
CA PHE A 184 -18.42 55.57 46.15
C PHE A 184 -18.83 56.49 47.32
N GLN A 185 -18.82 57.80 47.08
CA GLN A 185 -19.48 58.75 47.98
C GLN A 185 -21.01 58.64 47.84
N PRO A 186 -21.78 58.70 48.95
CA PRO A 186 -23.23 58.54 48.93
C PRO A 186 -23.95 59.80 48.39
N ALA A 187 -23.96 59.97 47.07
CA ALA A 187 -24.80 60.95 46.38
C ALA A 187 -26.23 60.41 46.15
N PRO A 188 -27.27 61.27 46.14
CA PRO A 188 -28.67 60.83 46.06
C PRO A 188 -29.14 60.37 44.66
N HIS A 189 -28.24 60.28 43.67
CA HIS A 189 -28.57 59.98 42.27
C HIS A 189 -27.66 58.89 41.69
N SER A 190 -28.24 57.96 40.93
CA SER A 190 -27.64 56.69 40.50
C SER A 190 -26.57 56.79 39.40
N SER A 191 -26.18 57.99 38.98
CA SER A 191 -25.25 58.23 37.87
C SER A 191 -23.81 57.75 38.13
N GLY A 192 -23.41 57.55 39.39
CA GLY A 192 -22.06 57.10 39.74
C GLY A 192 -21.72 55.66 39.32
N LEU A 193 -22.72 54.78 39.13
CA LEU A 193 -22.48 53.36 38.83
C LEU A 193 -22.29 53.07 37.33
N ALA A 194 -22.75 53.94 36.44
CA ALA A 194 -22.68 53.72 34.98
C ALA A 194 -21.24 53.64 34.43
N PRO A 195 -20.25 54.46 34.87
CA PRO A 195 -18.87 54.32 34.45
C PRO A 195 -18.23 52.99 34.88
N LEU A 196 -18.56 52.48 36.08
CA LEU A 196 -18.11 51.16 36.54
C LEU A 196 -18.75 50.04 35.70
N ALA A 197 -20.05 50.15 35.41
CA ALA A 197 -20.74 49.16 34.58
C ALA A 197 -20.18 49.11 33.14
N SER A 198 -19.92 50.26 32.53
CA SER A 198 -19.31 50.35 31.20
C SER A 198 -17.87 49.82 31.17
N PHE A 199 -17.09 50.08 32.23
CA PHE A 199 -15.76 49.49 32.39
C PHE A 199 -15.82 47.96 32.44
N ILE A 200 -16.65 47.38 33.32
CA ILE A 200 -16.81 45.92 33.43
C ILE A 200 -17.29 45.31 32.10
N ALA A 201 -18.22 45.94 31.41
CA ALA A 201 -18.69 45.48 30.10
C ALA A 201 -17.56 45.47 29.04
N SER A 202 -16.69 46.48 29.03
CA SER A 202 -15.56 46.51 28.09
C SER A 202 -14.51 45.46 28.42
N GLU A 203 -14.16 45.28 29.69
CA GLU A 203 -13.21 44.24 30.12
C GLU A 203 -13.73 42.83 29.78
N LEU A 204 -14.99 42.52 30.10
CA LEU A 204 -15.61 41.22 29.78
C LEU A 204 -15.65 40.96 28.27
N ARG A 205 -15.90 41.98 27.44
CA ARG A 205 -15.81 41.86 25.97
C ARG A 205 -14.37 41.56 25.52
N THR A 206 -13.38 42.24 26.10
CA THR A 206 -11.96 42.04 25.76
C THR A 206 -11.46 40.64 26.14
N LEU A 207 -11.96 40.05 27.24
CA LEU A 207 -11.63 38.67 27.64
C LEU A 207 -12.01 37.63 26.57
N PHE A 208 -13.13 37.81 25.86
CA PHE A 208 -13.66 36.81 24.91
C PHE A 208 -13.46 37.16 23.43
N GLN A 209 -12.77 38.28 23.14
CA GLN A 209 -12.58 38.77 21.76
C GLN A 209 -11.74 37.82 20.88
N GLU A 210 -10.74 37.11 21.44
CA GLU A 210 -9.96 36.11 20.68
C GLU A 210 -10.87 34.92 20.29
N GLU A 211 -11.59 34.35 21.26
CA GLU A 211 -12.51 33.22 21.07
C GLU A 211 -13.64 33.53 20.09
N GLN A 212 -14.28 34.70 20.20
CA GLN A 212 -15.34 35.13 19.27
C GLN A 212 -14.81 35.19 17.83
N SER A 213 -13.57 35.65 17.65
CA SER A 213 -12.93 35.72 16.34
C SER A 213 -12.60 34.34 15.77
N VAL A 214 -12.14 33.40 16.61
CA VAL A 214 -11.91 32.00 16.23
C VAL A 214 -13.21 31.32 15.78
N LEU A 215 -14.29 31.46 16.57
CA LEU A 215 -15.57 30.82 16.26
C LEU A 215 -16.23 31.41 15.00
N ILE A 216 -16.14 32.73 14.77
CA ILE A 216 -16.54 33.37 13.51
C ILE A 216 -15.76 32.77 12.31
N HIS A 217 -14.44 32.58 12.45
CA HIS A 217 -13.60 32.03 11.38
C HIS A 217 -13.91 30.55 11.09
N LEU A 218 -14.13 29.73 12.12
CA LEU A 218 -14.54 28.33 11.98
C LEU A 218 -15.88 28.21 11.23
N LEU A 219 -16.87 29.03 11.58
CA LEU A 219 -18.18 29.04 10.93
C LEU A 219 -18.11 29.53 9.48
N ALA A 220 -17.32 30.57 9.20
CA ALA A 220 -17.09 31.05 7.83
C ALA A 220 -16.46 29.97 6.93
N ASN A 221 -15.44 29.25 7.43
CA ASN A 221 -14.79 28.15 6.70
C ASN A 221 -15.71 26.93 6.51
N ALA A 222 -16.64 26.69 7.44
CA ALA A 222 -17.70 25.68 7.31
C ALA A 222 -18.88 26.12 6.41
N GLY A 223 -18.74 27.23 5.66
CA GLY A 223 -19.77 27.72 4.75
C GLY A 223 -20.95 28.43 5.42
N ARG A 224 -20.83 28.80 6.70
CA ARG A 224 -21.86 29.46 7.53
C ARG A 224 -21.43 30.88 7.93
N PRO A 225 -21.24 31.82 6.98
CA PRO A 225 -20.78 33.17 7.29
C PRO A 225 -21.83 33.96 8.09
N ILE A 226 -21.41 34.55 9.21
CA ILE A 226 -22.28 35.38 10.05
C ILE A 226 -22.44 36.78 9.41
N PRO A 227 -23.67 37.29 9.23
CA PRO A 227 -23.90 38.65 8.77
C PRO A 227 -23.22 39.70 9.65
N ASN A 228 -22.63 40.72 9.02
CA ASN A 228 -21.95 41.84 9.68
C ASN A 228 -20.76 41.48 10.61
N ALA A 229 -20.22 40.26 10.52
CA ALA A 229 -19.02 39.88 11.26
C ALA A 229 -17.79 40.71 10.82
N PRO A 230 -16.94 41.19 11.77
CA PRO A 230 -15.80 42.05 11.45
C PRO A 230 -14.70 41.30 10.70
N LYS A 231 -14.35 41.77 9.50
CA LYS A 231 -13.29 41.18 8.66
C LYS A 231 -11.96 41.90 8.88
N SER A 232 -11.12 41.37 9.77
CA SER A 232 -9.71 41.78 9.88
C SER A 232 -8.82 40.79 9.12
N PRO A 233 -8.02 41.24 8.12
CA PRO A 233 -7.12 40.36 7.38
C PRO A 233 -5.98 39.85 8.28
N ASP A 234 -5.35 40.74 9.05
CA ASP A 234 -4.23 40.42 9.95
C ASP A 234 -4.62 39.35 11.00
N LEU A 235 -5.84 39.49 11.55
CA LEU A 235 -6.41 38.51 12.48
C LEU A 235 -6.64 37.15 11.77
N THR A 236 -7.19 37.18 10.56
CA THR A 236 -7.39 35.97 9.74
C THR A 236 -6.06 35.26 9.43
N GLU A 237 -5.00 36.01 9.12
CA GLU A 237 -3.66 35.44 8.94
C GLU A 237 -3.15 34.81 10.25
N SER A 238 -3.26 35.51 11.39
CA SER A 238 -2.84 34.99 12.69
C SER A 238 -3.57 33.69 13.08
N LEU A 239 -4.86 33.57 12.75
CA LEU A 239 -5.66 32.37 12.97
C LEU A 239 -5.23 31.21 12.05
N ASN A 240 -4.85 31.50 10.80
CA ASN A 240 -4.27 30.49 9.90
C ASN A 240 -2.86 30.06 10.35
N GLN A 241 -2.05 30.98 10.90
CA GLN A 241 -0.77 30.64 11.54
C GLN A 241 -0.94 29.84 12.86
N ARG A 242 -2.03 30.03 13.62
CA ARG A 242 -2.39 29.18 14.77
C ARG A 242 -2.78 27.78 14.27
N SER A 243 -3.77 27.70 13.38
CA SER A 243 -4.29 26.46 12.79
C SER A 243 -3.20 25.55 12.19
N THR A 244 -2.25 26.11 11.43
CA THR A 244 -1.15 25.34 10.81
C THR A 244 -0.09 24.84 11.80
N ARG A 245 0.04 25.44 12.99
CA ARG A 245 0.99 25.02 14.02
C ARG A 245 0.39 23.99 14.97
N THR A 246 -0.89 24.12 15.27
CA THR A 246 -1.62 23.26 16.22
C THR A 246 -1.88 21.88 15.64
N PHE A 247 -1.91 20.86 16.50
CA PHE A 247 -2.49 19.58 16.13
C PHE A 247 -3.99 19.72 15.83
N LYS A 248 -4.49 18.88 14.90
CA LYS A 248 -5.92 18.56 14.86
C LYS A 248 -6.37 18.04 16.23
N TYR A 249 -7.62 18.30 16.56
CA TYR A 249 -8.22 17.79 17.78
C TYR A 249 -8.21 16.25 17.79
N ALA A 250 -7.93 15.65 18.95
CA ALA A 250 -8.08 14.22 19.20
C ALA A 250 -8.60 14.01 20.64
N PRO A 251 -9.41 12.95 20.87
CA PRO A 251 -9.85 12.59 22.24
C PRO A 251 -8.69 12.07 23.10
N THR A 252 -7.63 11.55 22.49
CA THR A 252 -6.43 11.01 23.15
C THR A 252 -5.17 11.52 22.45
N TYR A 253 -4.17 11.92 23.22
CA TYR A 253 -2.81 12.23 22.75
C TYR A 253 -1.77 11.35 23.46
N HIS A 254 -0.70 11.01 22.75
CA HIS A 254 0.49 10.38 23.32
C HIS A 254 1.60 11.43 23.48
N LEU A 255 2.22 11.54 24.67
CA LEU A 255 3.32 12.48 24.94
C LEU A 255 4.62 11.71 25.15
N THR A 256 5.58 11.84 24.23
CA THR A 256 6.82 11.04 24.22
C THR A 256 8.03 11.88 24.57
N PHE A 257 8.58 11.69 25.78
CA PHE A 257 9.75 12.43 26.28
C PHE A 257 11.04 11.65 26.02
N SER A 258 11.98 12.27 25.30
CA SER A 258 13.19 11.61 24.79
C SER A 258 14.46 12.32 25.26
N LEU A 259 15.32 11.65 26.01
CA LEU A 259 16.67 12.15 26.32
C LEU A 259 17.66 11.61 25.28
N PHE A 260 18.16 12.48 24.42
CA PHE A 260 19.16 12.16 23.41
C PHE A 260 20.52 12.75 23.81
N SER A 261 21.48 11.87 24.11
CA SER A 261 22.82 12.25 24.57
C SER A 261 23.84 11.92 23.49
N GLY A 262 24.60 12.91 23.03
CA GLY A 262 25.69 12.72 22.04
C GLY A 262 26.90 11.94 22.58
N GLU A 263 26.88 11.59 23.87
CA GLU A 263 27.93 10.88 24.61
C GLU A 263 27.30 9.87 25.60
N ALA A 264 28.12 9.21 26.41
CA ALA A 264 27.67 8.29 27.45
C ALA A 264 26.98 8.97 28.66
N SER A 265 27.10 10.29 28.82
CA SER A 265 26.56 11.04 29.96
C SER A 265 25.87 12.34 29.50
N PRO A 266 24.64 12.64 29.96
CA PRO A 266 23.85 11.88 30.93
C PRO A 266 23.29 10.57 30.32
N SER A 267 23.33 9.49 31.10
CA SER A 267 22.79 8.17 30.75
C SER A 267 21.36 7.94 31.25
N ALA A 268 20.86 8.82 32.13
CA ALA A 268 19.54 8.73 32.75
C ALA A 268 19.02 10.11 33.18
N TRP A 269 17.76 10.15 33.63
CA TRP A 269 17.08 11.36 34.09
C TRP A 269 15.93 11.02 35.03
N ASP A 270 15.71 11.86 36.05
CA ASP A 270 14.56 11.79 36.97
C ASP A 270 13.30 12.42 36.34
N ILE A 271 13.00 11.98 35.11
CA ILE A 271 11.94 12.55 34.27
C ILE A 271 10.56 12.35 34.87
N LYS A 272 10.33 11.22 35.55
CA LYS A 272 9.04 10.92 36.16
C LYS A 272 8.70 11.92 37.27
N ALA A 273 9.59 12.13 38.23
CA ALA A 273 9.34 13.09 39.31
C ALA A 273 9.22 14.53 38.79
N ALA A 274 9.92 14.87 37.70
CA ALA A 274 9.83 16.18 37.06
C ALA A 274 8.48 16.38 36.33
N ILE A 275 7.96 15.34 35.68
CA ILE A 275 6.62 15.34 35.07
C ILE A 275 5.54 15.41 36.16
N ASP A 276 5.60 14.53 37.16
CA ASP A 276 4.63 14.43 38.26
C ASP A 276 4.49 15.77 39.04
N GLU A 277 5.58 16.54 39.18
CA GLU A 277 5.57 17.84 39.90
C GLU A 277 5.32 19.06 39.00
N TYR A 278 5.91 19.12 37.80
CA TYR A 278 5.92 20.35 36.98
C TYR A 278 5.02 20.32 35.75
N LEU A 279 4.65 19.15 35.24
CA LEU A 279 3.81 19.02 34.04
C LEU A 279 2.40 18.47 34.34
N GLN A 280 2.30 17.53 35.28
CA GLN A 280 1.05 16.84 35.59
C GLN A 280 -0.08 17.77 36.05
N PRO A 281 0.15 18.88 36.79
CA PRO A 281 -0.91 19.86 37.08
C PRO A 281 -1.50 20.52 35.81
N LEU A 282 -0.69 20.74 34.78
CA LEU A 282 -1.13 21.26 33.49
C LEU A 282 -1.89 20.19 32.70
N VAL A 283 -1.34 18.98 32.57
CA VAL A 283 -1.98 17.86 31.86
C VAL A 283 -3.32 17.50 32.48
N ALA A 284 -3.42 17.47 33.81
CA ALA A 284 -4.68 17.26 34.54
C ALA A 284 -5.73 18.35 34.22
N SER A 285 -5.31 19.60 34.01
CA SER A 285 -6.25 20.68 33.64
C SER A 285 -6.89 20.49 32.24
N PHE A 286 -6.23 19.76 31.34
CA PHE A 286 -6.79 19.39 30.03
C PHE A 286 -7.66 18.13 30.05
N SER A 287 -7.83 17.42 31.18
CA SER A 287 -8.46 16.08 31.19
C SER A 287 -9.94 16.06 30.77
N ALA A 288 -10.64 17.19 30.86
CA ALA A 288 -11.99 17.34 30.29
C ALA A 288 -11.99 17.42 28.76
N ILE A 289 -10.90 17.91 28.16
CA ILE A 289 -10.74 18.22 26.72
C ILE A 289 -10.08 17.07 25.96
N SER A 290 -9.06 16.42 26.54
CA SER A 290 -8.40 15.24 25.96
C SER A 290 -7.77 14.36 27.04
N THR A 291 -7.67 13.06 26.77
CA THR A 291 -6.88 12.12 27.56
C THR A 291 -5.42 12.16 27.11
N PHE A 292 -4.48 12.00 28.05
CA PHE A 292 -3.05 11.96 27.74
C PHE A 292 -2.42 10.68 28.28
N THR A 293 -1.57 10.06 27.47
CA THR A 293 -0.63 9.03 27.89
C THR A 293 0.79 9.57 27.79
N ILE A 294 1.72 9.03 28.59
CA ILE A 294 3.08 9.57 28.70
C ILE A 294 4.08 8.41 28.61
N ASP A 295 4.93 8.47 27.58
CA ASP A 295 6.01 7.53 27.31
C ASP A 295 7.37 8.23 27.47
N THR A 296 8.40 7.50 27.89
CA THR A 296 9.74 8.06 28.12
C THR A 296 10.84 7.17 27.57
N GLN A 297 11.80 7.72 26.83
CA GLN A 297 12.94 7.01 26.26
C GLN A 297 14.28 7.74 26.49
N VAL A 298 15.38 6.99 26.40
CA VAL A 298 16.75 7.51 26.47
C VAL A 298 17.58 6.87 25.36
N GLN A 299 18.30 7.68 24.58
CA GLN A 299 19.20 7.21 23.53
C GLN A 299 20.59 7.84 23.72
N LEU A 300 21.61 6.99 23.83
CA LEU A 300 23.00 7.40 24.05
C LEU A 300 23.78 7.35 22.72
N TYR A 301 24.84 8.16 22.64
CA TYR A 301 25.60 8.39 21.41
C TYR A 301 24.73 8.86 20.22
N ALA A 302 23.66 9.59 20.50
CA ALA A 302 22.78 10.19 19.50
C ALA A 302 23.52 11.33 18.77
N SER A 303 24.11 11.01 17.61
CA SER A 303 24.69 12.02 16.72
C SER A 303 23.59 12.83 16.02
N LEU A 304 23.91 14.08 15.67
CA LEU A 304 23.10 14.88 14.75
C LEU A 304 23.04 14.22 13.36
N PRO A 305 21.90 14.26 12.66
CA PRO A 305 21.76 13.72 11.31
C PRO A 305 22.80 14.26 10.31
N PRO A 306 23.38 13.43 9.42
CA PRO A 306 24.29 13.86 8.36
C PRO A 306 23.55 14.53 7.19
N SER A 307 22.23 14.67 7.29
CA SER A 307 21.40 15.53 6.44
C SER A 307 21.47 17.01 6.81
N MET A 308 21.90 17.34 8.04
CA MET A 308 22.25 18.69 8.48
C MET A 308 23.69 19.01 8.04
N GLN A 309 24.00 20.30 7.85
CA GLN A 309 25.39 20.77 7.63
C GLN A 309 26.25 20.66 8.89
N GLY A 310 25.63 20.38 10.03
CA GLY A 310 26.26 20.25 11.34
C GLY A 310 26.37 21.59 12.08
N PRO A 311 26.81 21.57 13.35
CA PRO A 311 26.99 22.79 14.11
C PRO A 311 28.24 23.53 13.62
N THR A 312 28.12 24.83 13.41
CA THR A 312 29.22 25.73 13.04
C THR A 312 29.86 26.33 14.30
N LEU A 313 31.13 26.72 14.24
CA LEU A 313 31.80 27.43 15.33
C LEU A 313 31.81 28.93 15.02
N ASP A 314 31.19 29.75 15.89
CA ASP A 314 31.36 31.20 15.83
C ASP A 314 32.69 31.58 16.50
N ASP A 315 33.74 31.73 15.71
CA ASP A 315 35.09 32.09 16.17
C ASP A 315 35.14 33.38 17.03
N ASN A 316 34.20 34.31 16.84
CA ASN A 316 34.14 35.57 17.60
C ASN A 316 33.59 35.34 19.01
N LYS A 317 32.63 34.43 19.17
CA LYS A 317 31.94 34.15 20.44
C LYS A 317 32.40 32.87 21.14
N LYS A 318 33.16 32.01 20.46
CA LYS A 318 33.65 30.69 20.92
C LYS A 318 32.52 29.76 21.38
N GLN A 319 31.45 29.75 20.60
CA GLN A 319 30.25 28.94 20.82
C GLN A 319 29.89 28.19 19.54
N TRP A 320 29.24 27.04 19.68
CA TRP A 320 28.70 26.31 18.53
C TRP A 320 27.28 26.77 18.23
N THR A 321 26.95 26.89 16.95
CA THR A 321 25.67 27.39 16.45
C THR A 321 25.01 26.41 15.48
N LEU A 322 23.70 26.21 15.62
CA LEU A 322 22.85 25.57 14.60
C LEU A 322 22.13 26.63 13.76
N ALA A 323 22.26 26.51 12.45
CA ALA A 323 21.56 27.34 11.48
C ALA A 323 20.06 26.99 11.45
N ARG A 324 19.22 28.00 11.18
CA ARG A 324 17.75 27.85 11.17
C ARG A 324 17.24 26.91 10.07
N SER A 325 17.96 26.82 8.95
CA SER A 325 17.68 25.91 7.83
C SER A 325 17.60 24.44 8.24
N ASP A 326 18.41 24.06 9.23
CA ASP A 326 18.69 22.67 9.56
C ASP A 326 17.77 22.14 10.67
N LEU A 327 17.03 23.03 11.35
CA LEU A 327 16.16 22.70 12.48
C LEU A 327 14.97 21.80 12.11
N SER A 328 14.58 21.75 10.83
CA SER A 328 13.62 20.78 10.28
C SER A 328 14.28 19.45 9.90
N GLY A 329 15.56 19.46 9.50
CA GLY A 329 16.35 18.26 9.23
C GLY A 329 16.81 17.51 10.48
N PHE A 330 16.77 18.17 11.64
CA PHE A 330 17.06 17.61 12.96
C PHE A 330 16.20 16.39 13.32
N ILE A 331 15.02 16.22 12.71
CA ILE A 331 14.20 15.00 12.85
C ILE A 331 14.26 14.22 11.54
N ASN A 332 15.11 13.20 11.49
CA ASN A 332 14.98 12.13 10.50
C ASN A 332 14.51 10.84 11.19
N ALA A 333 13.26 10.43 10.92
CA ALA A 333 12.67 9.21 11.48
C ALA A 333 13.39 7.92 11.03
N ALA A 334 14.23 7.99 9.99
CA ALA A 334 15.08 6.87 9.55
C ALA A 334 16.40 6.74 10.35
N GLU A 335 16.73 7.69 11.24
CA GLU A 335 18.02 7.74 11.95
C GLU A 335 17.85 7.80 13.47
N TRP A 336 16.80 8.45 13.96
CA TRP A 336 16.43 8.47 15.37
C TRP A 336 15.20 7.57 15.58
N PRO A 337 15.36 6.33 16.07
CA PRO A 337 14.26 5.39 16.27
C PRO A 337 13.42 5.82 17.48
N LEU A 338 12.49 6.76 17.26
CA LEU A 338 11.47 7.13 18.23
C LEU A 338 10.61 5.90 18.50
N SER A 339 10.54 5.47 19.77
CA SER A 339 9.68 4.34 20.17
C SER A 339 8.24 4.63 19.76
N PRO A 340 7.59 3.76 18.94
CA PRO A 340 6.24 4.01 18.47
C PRO A 340 5.24 3.91 19.63
N SER A 341 4.46 4.96 19.83
CA SER A 341 3.42 5.03 20.85
C SER A 341 2.34 3.97 20.60
N ILE A 342 2.07 3.12 21.60
CA ILE A 342 1.12 2.01 21.46
C ILE A 342 -0.29 2.49 21.85
N GLY A 343 -1.08 2.95 20.87
CA GLY A 343 -2.48 3.32 21.09
C GLY A 343 -3.14 4.05 19.93
N ALA A 344 -4.33 4.58 20.20
CA ALA A 344 -5.16 5.32 19.24
C ALA A 344 -5.11 6.82 19.55
N GLY A 345 -4.24 7.55 18.84
CA GLY A 345 -4.14 9.01 18.89
C GLY A 345 -2.84 9.53 18.26
N PRO A 346 -2.76 10.81 17.88
CA PRO A 346 -1.52 11.42 17.44
C PRO A 346 -0.50 11.53 18.58
N THR A 347 0.78 11.42 18.24
CA THR A 347 1.91 11.55 19.18
C THR A 347 2.53 12.94 19.12
N ILE A 348 2.81 13.51 20.30
CA ILE A 348 3.52 14.77 20.50
C ILE A 348 4.88 14.46 21.12
N ASN A 349 5.96 14.84 20.43
CA ASN A 349 7.32 14.47 20.80
C ASN A 349 8.03 15.62 21.53
N PHE A 350 8.72 15.31 22.63
CA PHE A 350 9.55 16.27 23.36
C PHE A 350 10.97 15.74 23.50
N VAL A 351 11.91 16.33 22.76
CA VAL A 351 13.30 15.88 22.73
C VAL A 351 14.20 16.81 23.53
N LEU A 352 14.86 16.26 24.55
CA LEU A 352 15.95 16.88 25.28
C LEU A 352 17.28 16.40 24.70
N TYR A 353 17.96 17.25 23.94
CA TYR A 353 19.26 16.95 23.34
C TYR A 353 20.41 17.48 24.21
N THR A 354 21.43 16.65 24.46
CA THR A 354 22.69 17.08 25.08
C THR A 354 23.86 16.85 24.10
N PRO A 355 24.56 17.91 23.64
CA PRO A 355 25.66 17.80 22.69
C PRO A 355 26.93 17.24 23.35
N SER A 356 27.87 16.75 22.54
CA SER A 356 29.19 16.28 23.01
C SER A 356 30.00 17.40 23.68
N GLU A 357 30.95 17.07 24.56
CA GLU A 357 31.79 18.07 25.28
C GLU A 357 32.48 19.02 24.29
N LYS A 358 32.95 18.49 23.16
CA LYS A 358 33.61 19.23 22.08
C LYS A 358 32.71 20.26 21.39
N GLN A 359 31.39 20.11 21.52
CA GLN A 359 30.35 20.93 20.88
C GLN A 359 29.59 21.81 21.88
N ARG A 360 30.04 21.92 23.14
CA ARG A 360 29.44 22.81 24.17
C ARG A 360 30.14 24.18 24.17
N PRO A 361 29.41 25.30 24.36
CA PRO A 361 27.96 25.41 24.35
C PRO A 361 27.40 25.38 22.92
N LEU A 362 26.28 24.69 22.71
CA LEU A 362 25.51 24.67 21.46
C LEU A 362 24.26 25.54 21.59
N LEU A 363 24.09 26.51 20.68
CA LEU A 363 22.98 27.47 20.64
C LEU A 363 22.36 27.56 19.23
N LEU A 364 21.21 28.23 19.11
CA LEU A 364 20.62 28.61 17.83
C LEU A 364 21.25 29.91 17.31
N GLU A 365 21.62 29.95 16.03
CA GLU A 365 22.38 31.06 15.42
C GLU A 365 21.65 32.41 15.50
N GLU A 366 20.40 32.48 15.03
CA GLU A 366 19.62 33.73 14.94
C GLU A 366 19.19 34.30 16.30
N THR A 367 18.95 33.43 17.29
CA THR A 367 18.25 33.81 18.54
C THR A 367 19.13 33.70 19.78
N GLY A 368 20.27 33.01 19.71
CA GLY A 368 21.06 32.62 20.89
C GLY A 368 20.33 31.66 21.84
N GLY A 369 19.12 31.20 21.49
CA GLY A 369 18.29 30.33 22.31
C GLY A 369 18.72 28.86 22.23
N THR A 370 18.04 28.02 23.03
CA THR A 370 18.30 26.57 23.09
C THR A 370 17.05 25.74 22.83
N SER A 371 15.97 26.30 22.28
CA SER A 371 14.70 25.59 22.10
C SER A 371 13.96 26.03 20.85
N TRP A 372 13.26 25.10 20.19
CA TRP A 372 12.34 25.40 19.10
C TRP A 372 11.15 24.44 19.06
N LEU A 373 10.08 24.89 18.40
CA LEU A 373 8.86 24.13 18.19
C LEU A 373 8.76 23.69 16.74
N ILE A 374 8.31 22.45 16.50
CA ILE A 374 8.09 21.92 15.16
C ILE A 374 6.58 21.66 14.97
N PRO A 375 5.91 22.39 14.05
CA PRO A 375 4.47 22.30 13.80
C PRO A 375 3.97 20.87 13.66
N GLN A 376 2.85 20.56 14.33
CA GLN A 376 2.17 19.26 14.24
C GLN A 376 3.05 18.03 14.54
N TRP A 377 4.17 18.20 15.26
CA TRP A 377 5.05 17.10 15.67
C TRP A 377 5.45 17.15 17.15
N GLY A 378 5.82 18.32 17.66
CA GLY A 378 6.45 18.40 18.98
C GLY A 378 7.41 19.57 19.17
N GLY A 379 8.36 19.42 20.08
CA GLY A 379 9.35 20.44 20.40
C GLY A 379 10.69 19.88 20.86
N VAL A 380 11.73 20.70 20.73
CA VAL A 380 13.11 20.34 21.03
C VAL A 380 13.71 21.36 22.00
N GLN A 381 14.48 20.86 22.96
CA GLN A 381 15.28 21.63 23.90
C GLN A 381 16.71 21.08 23.92
N ILE A 382 17.70 21.95 23.73
CA ILE A 382 19.11 21.69 23.97
C ILE A 382 19.39 21.99 25.45
N LEU A 383 20.10 21.08 26.12
CA LEU A 383 20.72 21.30 27.42
C LEU A 383 22.24 21.28 27.24
N ASN A 384 22.90 22.35 27.67
CA ASN A 384 24.35 22.43 27.77
C ASN A 384 24.75 22.15 29.23
N PRO A 385 25.08 20.90 29.60
CA PRO A 385 25.33 20.55 31.00
C PRO A 385 26.61 21.21 31.52
N THR A 386 26.54 21.75 32.74
CA THR A 386 27.73 22.18 33.49
C THR A 386 28.59 20.98 33.88
N LYS A 387 29.86 21.18 34.24
CA LYS A 387 30.77 20.08 34.64
C LYS A 387 30.18 19.22 35.77
N ALA A 388 29.65 19.86 36.81
CA ALA A 388 29.01 19.18 37.94
C ALA A 388 27.66 18.48 37.60
N GLN A 389 27.08 18.72 36.42
CA GLN A 389 25.95 17.96 35.87
C GLN A 389 26.43 16.83 34.95
N HIS A 390 27.48 17.04 34.15
CA HIS A 390 28.03 16.02 33.25
C HIS A 390 28.79 14.89 33.99
N GLU A 391 29.42 15.22 35.12
CA GLU A 391 30.00 14.27 36.09
C GLU A 391 28.92 13.39 36.76
N ARG A 392 27.64 13.78 36.72
CA ARG A 392 26.52 12.95 37.16
C ARG A 392 25.99 12.16 35.98
N SER A 393 25.94 10.84 36.09
CA SER A 393 25.35 9.97 35.07
C SER A 393 23.83 10.19 34.88
N ALA A 394 23.17 10.93 35.78
CA ALA A 394 21.74 11.20 35.71
C ALA A 394 21.41 12.69 35.96
N LEU A 395 20.48 13.24 35.17
CA LEU A 395 19.87 14.55 35.41
C LEU A 395 18.86 14.46 36.56
N THR A 396 18.91 15.40 37.50
CA THR A 396 17.98 15.45 38.65
C THR A 396 16.70 16.21 38.31
N LYS A 397 15.65 16.01 39.11
CA LYS A 397 14.39 16.77 39.02
C LYS A 397 14.58 18.29 38.91
N GLN A 398 15.56 18.84 39.64
CA GLN A 398 15.88 20.29 39.63
C GLN A 398 16.54 20.72 38.32
N ASP A 399 17.40 19.87 37.73
CA ASP A 399 18.01 20.13 36.41
C ASP A 399 16.95 20.16 35.30
N LEU A 400 15.87 19.37 35.45
CA LEU A 400 14.76 19.27 34.50
C LEU A 400 13.69 20.36 34.62
N GLN A 401 13.59 21.07 35.75
CA GLN A 401 12.57 22.09 35.98
C GLN A 401 12.42 23.13 34.84
N PRO A 402 13.50 23.80 34.35
CA PRO A 402 13.37 24.76 33.26
C PRO A 402 13.04 24.11 31.91
N ILE A 403 13.43 22.84 31.71
CA ILE A 403 13.18 22.08 30.48
C ILE A 403 11.69 21.71 30.38
N ILE A 404 11.10 21.21 31.48
CA ILE A 404 9.68 20.91 31.56
C ILE A 404 8.82 22.18 31.42
N ALA A 405 9.29 23.32 31.93
CA ALA A 405 8.60 24.61 31.70
C ALA A 405 8.55 24.97 30.20
N THR A 406 9.65 24.82 29.45
CA THR A 406 9.64 25.02 27.99
C THR A 406 8.71 24.02 27.29
N PHE A 407 8.75 22.74 27.65
CA PHE A 407 7.87 21.72 27.07
C PHE A 407 6.38 21.96 27.40
N ALA A 408 6.06 22.53 28.56
CA ALA A 408 4.71 22.94 28.93
C ALA A 408 4.17 24.08 28.04
N ASP A 409 4.95 25.15 27.83
CA ASP A 409 4.58 26.25 26.93
C ASP A 409 4.46 25.78 25.46
N GLN A 410 5.31 24.83 25.05
CA GLN A 410 5.24 24.19 23.74
C GLN A 410 3.98 23.30 23.60
N LEU A 411 3.63 22.50 24.61
CA LEU A 411 2.41 21.68 24.64
C LEU A 411 1.16 22.54 24.55
N VAL A 412 1.09 23.62 25.33
CA VAL A 412 0.03 24.65 25.30
C VAL A 412 -0.12 25.24 23.89
N THR A 413 0.99 25.53 23.22
CA THR A 413 1.01 26.04 21.84
C THR A 413 0.53 24.98 20.82
N LEU A 414 0.87 23.72 20.99
CA LEU A 414 0.51 22.61 20.08
C LEU A 414 -0.95 22.16 20.22
N LEU A 415 -1.48 22.14 21.44
CA LEU A 415 -2.91 21.89 21.71
C LEU A 415 -3.79 23.08 21.29
N GLY A 416 -3.18 24.25 21.06
CA GLY A 416 -3.83 25.42 20.49
C GLY A 416 -4.60 26.26 21.47
N LEU A 417 -4.17 26.30 22.73
CA LEU A 417 -4.77 27.16 23.76
C LEU A 417 -4.61 28.66 23.35
N PRO A 418 -5.64 29.51 23.52
CA PRO A 418 -5.54 30.93 23.19
C PRO A 418 -4.53 31.66 24.08
N LYS A 419 -3.89 32.71 23.56
CA LYS A 419 -2.87 33.47 24.32
C LYS A 419 -3.49 34.52 25.23
N SER A 420 -4.67 35.02 24.87
CA SER A 420 -5.48 35.91 25.71
C SER A 420 -6.83 35.25 25.99
N PRO A 421 -7.38 35.35 27.21
CA PRO A 421 -6.83 36.05 28.38
C PRO A 421 -5.87 35.15 29.18
N ALA A 422 -5.18 35.68 30.19
CA ALA A 422 -4.11 34.96 30.91
C ALA A 422 -4.58 33.96 32.00
N SER A 423 -5.89 33.74 32.16
CA SER A 423 -6.45 32.78 33.13
C SER A 423 -6.63 31.40 32.51
N ILE A 424 -5.94 30.40 33.05
CA ILE A 424 -5.95 29.03 32.53
C ILE A 424 -7.38 28.43 32.51
N PRO A 425 -8.20 28.56 33.57
CA PRO A 425 -9.61 28.12 33.52
C PRO A 425 -10.43 28.76 32.39
N ILE A 426 -10.22 30.05 32.10
CA ILE A 426 -10.95 30.74 31.01
C ILE A 426 -10.44 30.26 29.65
N GLN A 427 -9.12 30.15 29.46
CA GLN A 427 -8.49 29.63 28.24
C GLN A 427 -8.97 28.20 27.91
N LEU A 428 -9.05 27.33 28.92
CA LEU A 428 -9.57 25.96 28.77
C LEU A 428 -11.05 25.97 28.41
N GLY A 429 -11.86 26.80 29.07
CA GLY A 429 -13.27 26.98 28.71
C GLY A 429 -13.48 27.46 27.26
N SER A 430 -12.64 28.40 26.79
CA SER A 430 -12.64 28.85 25.39
C SER A 430 -12.27 27.72 24.44
N LEU A 431 -11.19 26.97 24.75
CA LEU A 431 -10.78 25.81 23.94
C LEU A 431 -11.87 24.72 23.91
N THR A 432 -12.54 24.42 25.01
CA THR A 432 -13.69 23.48 25.06
C THR A 432 -14.79 23.91 24.08
N ARG A 433 -15.14 25.20 24.04
CA ARG A 433 -16.14 25.75 23.10
C ARG A 433 -15.66 25.70 21.64
N GLU A 434 -14.43 26.11 21.37
CA GLU A 434 -13.79 26.03 20.05
C GLU A 434 -13.78 24.58 19.50
N ARG A 435 -13.38 23.59 20.33
CA ARG A 435 -13.36 22.18 19.93
C ARG A 435 -14.77 21.61 19.75
N THR A 436 -15.73 21.93 20.62
CA THR A 436 -17.13 21.49 20.49
C THR A 436 -17.75 21.99 19.18
N ALA A 437 -17.54 23.27 18.85
CA ALA A 437 -17.99 23.86 17.60
C ALA A 437 -17.36 23.16 16.38
N SER A 438 -16.03 22.93 16.42
CA SER A 438 -15.31 22.25 15.34
C SER A 438 -15.82 20.82 15.09
N LEU A 439 -16.12 20.06 16.15
CA LEU A 439 -16.64 18.69 16.05
C LEU A 439 -18.05 18.65 15.48
N ILE A 440 -18.96 19.50 15.97
CA ILE A 440 -20.33 19.62 15.45
C ILE A 440 -20.33 19.97 13.96
N LEU A 441 -19.46 20.90 13.53
CA LEU A 441 -19.31 21.29 12.12
C LEU A 441 -18.70 20.16 11.27
N SER A 442 -17.73 19.41 11.80
CA SER A 442 -17.15 18.23 11.15
C SER A 442 -18.21 17.16 10.89
N ALA A 443 -18.86 16.66 11.94
CA ALA A 443 -19.92 15.65 11.86
C ALA A 443 -21.08 16.07 10.95
N SER A 444 -21.52 17.33 11.04
CA SER A 444 -22.56 17.89 10.15
C SER A 444 -22.14 17.87 8.68
N SER A 445 -20.87 18.19 8.38
CA SER A 445 -20.33 18.16 7.03
C SER A 445 -20.27 16.73 6.47
N THR A 446 -19.85 15.77 7.30
CA THR A 446 -19.78 14.34 6.99
C THR A 446 -21.16 13.73 6.73
N LEU A 447 -22.18 14.04 7.55
CA LEU A 447 -23.57 13.68 7.26
C LEU A 447 -24.05 14.26 5.92
N GLY A 448 -23.74 15.54 5.65
CA GLY A 448 -24.04 16.16 4.36
C GLY A 448 -23.35 15.48 3.18
N ALA A 449 -22.12 14.99 3.36
CA ALA A 449 -21.39 14.25 2.34
C ALA A 449 -22.01 12.86 2.11
N LEU A 450 -22.41 12.15 3.17
CA LEU A 450 -23.09 10.86 3.09
C LEU A 450 -24.48 10.97 2.42
N SER A 451 -25.25 12.00 2.76
CA SER A 451 -26.51 12.35 2.10
C SER A 451 -26.32 12.54 0.59
N ARG A 452 -25.35 13.38 0.18
CA ARG A 452 -25.00 13.59 -1.24
C ARG A 452 -24.52 12.31 -1.94
N LEU A 453 -23.78 11.44 -1.24
CA LEU A 453 -23.28 10.17 -1.79
C LEU A 453 -24.43 9.18 -2.06
N THR A 454 -25.29 8.95 -1.07
CA THR A 454 -26.42 8.01 -1.13
C THR A 454 -27.54 8.43 -2.09
N LEU A 455 -27.71 9.75 -2.29
CA LEU A 455 -28.59 10.31 -3.33
C LEU A 455 -27.99 10.20 -4.74
N LYS A 456 -26.67 10.38 -4.90
CA LYS A 456 -25.99 10.32 -6.20
C LYS A 456 -25.78 8.87 -6.68
N LEU A 457 -25.58 7.93 -5.75
CA LEU A 457 -25.37 6.51 -6.02
C LEU A 457 -26.57 5.70 -5.53
N THR A 458 -27.64 5.67 -6.33
CA THR A 458 -28.89 4.95 -6.00
C THR A 458 -28.71 3.44 -5.80
N SER A 459 -27.65 2.86 -6.36
CA SER A 459 -27.41 1.41 -6.38
C SER A 459 -26.46 0.91 -5.29
N ILE A 460 -25.90 1.81 -4.46
CA ILE A 460 -25.06 1.44 -3.32
C ILE A 460 -25.92 0.80 -2.22
N ALA A 461 -25.47 -0.30 -1.61
CA ALA A 461 -26.08 -0.79 -0.38
C ALA A 461 -26.01 0.27 0.73
N ILE A 462 -27.01 0.26 1.60
CA ILE A 462 -26.98 1.00 2.87
C ILE A 462 -27.24 -0.04 3.96
N PRO A 463 -26.21 -0.49 4.69
CA PRO A 463 -26.37 -1.41 5.82
C PRO A 463 -27.12 -0.77 7.00
N ASP A 464 -27.71 -1.60 7.85
CA ASP A 464 -28.38 -1.13 9.07
C ASP A 464 -27.40 -0.55 10.11
N SER A 465 -26.11 -0.94 10.07
CA SER A 465 -25.03 -0.33 10.85
C SER A 465 -24.83 1.15 10.50
N VAL A 466 -24.87 1.50 9.21
CA VAL A 466 -24.78 2.88 8.72
C VAL A 466 -26.01 3.68 9.14
N ALA A 467 -27.21 3.11 9.00
CA ALA A 467 -28.43 3.75 9.48
C ALA A 467 -28.40 4.00 10.99
N SER A 468 -27.93 3.04 11.79
CA SER A 468 -27.76 3.20 13.24
C SER A 468 -26.71 4.26 13.59
N SER A 469 -25.58 4.30 12.90
CA SER A 469 -24.51 5.28 13.15
C SER A 469 -24.94 6.70 12.75
N VAL A 470 -25.72 6.85 11.66
CA VAL A 470 -26.36 8.12 11.29
C VAL A 470 -27.40 8.57 12.32
N ASP A 471 -28.25 7.67 12.83
CA ASP A 471 -29.24 7.99 13.86
C ASP A 471 -28.58 8.45 15.17
N LYS A 472 -27.59 7.71 15.67
CA LYS A 472 -26.75 8.13 16.82
C LYS A 472 -26.06 9.47 16.57
N THR A 473 -25.55 9.71 15.35
CA THR A 473 -24.92 10.98 14.99
C THR A 473 -25.91 12.13 15.14
N VAL A 474 -27.11 12.02 14.56
CA VAL A 474 -28.16 13.05 14.65
C VAL A 474 -28.61 13.24 16.11
N HIS A 475 -28.77 12.14 16.87
CA HIS A 475 -29.13 12.17 18.29
C HIS A 475 -28.07 12.90 19.15
N HIS A 476 -26.80 12.59 18.97
CA HIS A 476 -25.72 13.24 19.72
C HIS A 476 -25.43 14.67 19.23
N LEU A 477 -25.69 15.00 17.97
CA LEU A 477 -25.68 16.39 17.49
C LEU A 477 -26.76 17.24 18.17
N ASP A 478 -27.99 16.72 18.28
CA ASP A 478 -29.09 17.41 18.99
C ASP A 478 -28.81 17.57 20.49
N GLN A 479 -28.28 16.53 21.14
CA GLN A 479 -27.83 16.61 22.53
C GLN A 479 -26.70 17.63 22.71
N ALA A 480 -25.70 17.65 21.83
CA ALA A 480 -24.61 18.62 21.90
C ALA A 480 -25.11 20.06 21.71
N CYS A 481 -26.03 20.31 20.77
CA CYS A 481 -26.65 21.62 20.57
C CYS A 481 -27.52 22.05 21.76
N THR A 482 -28.28 21.12 22.33
CA THR A 482 -29.08 21.34 23.54
C THR A 482 -28.18 21.66 24.73
N ASP A 483 -27.05 20.97 24.88
CA ASP A 483 -26.09 21.22 25.96
C ASP A 483 -25.35 22.56 25.81
N LEU A 484 -24.99 22.96 24.59
CA LEU A 484 -24.43 24.29 24.32
C LEU A 484 -25.39 25.40 24.77
N ARG A 485 -26.68 25.32 24.41
CA ARG A 485 -27.73 26.28 24.82
C ARG A 485 -27.94 26.34 26.33
N HIS A 486 -27.60 25.29 27.07
CA HIS A 486 -27.68 25.21 28.53
C HIS A 486 -26.32 25.43 29.25
N ALA A 487 -25.29 25.87 28.52
CA ALA A 487 -23.91 26.06 28.99
C ALA A 487 -23.23 24.78 29.57
N ARG A 488 -23.70 23.58 29.21
CA ARG A 488 -23.18 22.29 29.68
C ARG A 488 -22.00 21.83 28.81
N TYR A 489 -20.95 22.65 28.74
CA TYR A 489 -19.89 22.51 27.72
C TYR A 489 -19.15 21.16 27.72
N ASP A 490 -18.87 20.55 28.87
CA ASP A 490 -18.20 19.23 28.93
C ASP A 490 -19.10 18.10 28.39
N SER A 491 -20.41 18.21 28.62
CA SER A 491 -21.42 17.28 28.10
C SER A 491 -21.61 17.48 26.58
N ALA A 492 -21.69 18.75 26.14
CA ALA A 492 -21.72 19.10 24.72
C ALA A 492 -20.50 18.58 23.96
N LEU A 493 -19.29 18.70 24.54
CA LEU A 493 -18.06 18.19 23.95
C LEU A 493 -18.06 16.66 23.86
N ASN A 494 -18.54 15.95 24.88
CA ASN A 494 -18.68 14.49 24.86
C ASN A 494 -19.65 14.00 23.77
N HIS A 495 -20.82 14.64 23.65
CA HIS A 495 -21.76 14.31 22.59
C HIS A 495 -21.21 14.67 21.19
N ALA A 496 -20.53 15.81 21.04
CA ALA A 496 -19.89 16.19 19.78
C ALA A 496 -18.77 15.23 19.34
N ARG A 497 -17.96 14.68 20.27
CA ARG A 497 -16.99 13.61 20.00
C ARG A 497 -17.67 12.37 19.42
N THR A 498 -18.70 11.88 20.10
CA THR A 498 -19.41 10.64 19.72
C THR A 498 -20.12 10.81 18.37
N ALA A 499 -20.71 11.99 18.13
CA ALA A 499 -21.29 12.33 16.84
C ALA A 499 -20.27 12.33 15.69
N GLU A 500 -19.07 12.90 15.88
CA GLU A 500 -18.02 12.86 14.85
C GLU A 500 -17.55 11.42 14.58
N THR A 501 -17.30 10.63 15.63
CA THR A 501 -16.83 9.24 15.48
C THR A 501 -17.84 8.36 14.75
N GLU A 502 -19.13 8.43 15.12
CA GLU A 502 -20.19 7.68 14.44
C GLU A 502 -20.45 8.22 13.01
N ALA A 503 -20.23 9.51 12.74
CA ALA A 503 -20.35 10.09 11.40
C ALA A 503 -19.22 9.61 10.47
N GLU A 504 -17.97 9.57 10.93
CA GLU A 504 -16.86 9.01 10.16
C GLU A 504 -17.04 7.51 9.95
N GLN A 505 -17.46 6.76 10.97
CA GLN A 505 -17.79 5.33 10.83
C GLN A 505 -18.87 5.09 9.77
N ALA A 506 -19.96 5.87 9.81
CA ALA A 506 -21.04 5.78 8.81
C ALA A 506 -20.57 6.12 7.38
N PHE A 507 -19.62 7.05 7.23
CA PHE A 507 -19.11 7.50 5.93
C PHE A 507 -18.07 6.55 5.33
N PHE A 508 -17.24 5.93 6.16
CA PHE A 508 -16.16 5.02 5.74
C PHE A 508 -16.51 3.53 5.87
N GLU A 509 -17.77 3.17 6.13
CA GLU A 509 -18.22 1.77 6.29
C GLU A 509 -17.78 0.90 5.09
N PRO A 510 -16.97 -0.15 5.29
CA PRO A 510 -16.31 -0.88 4.20
C PRO A 510 -17.25 -1.43 3.12
N SER A 511 -18.44 -1.89 3.52
CA SER A 511 -19.45 -2.43 2.60
C SER A 511 -20.11 -1.39 1.70
N MET A 512 -20.09 -0.10 2.06
CA MET A 512 -20.49 0.97 1.15
C MET A 512 -19.37 1.26 0.15
N VAL A 513 -18.15 1.45 0.64
CA VAL A 513 -16.97 1.79 -0.19
C VAL A 513 -16.75 0.76 -1.30
N GLY A 514 -16.83 -0.54 -0.99
CA GLY A 514 -16.63 -1.61 -1.97
C GLY A 514 -17.64 -1.64 -3.11
N GLN A 515 -18.88 -1.16 -2.90
CA GLN A 515 -19.94 -1.22 -3.92
C GLN A 515 -19.93 -0.05 -4.91
N VAL A 516 -19.20 1.03 -4.63
CA VAL A 516 -19.01 2.15 -5.58
C VAL A 516 -18.32 1.68 -6.88
N TYR A 517 -17.62 0.53 -6.82
CA TYR A 517 -16.87 -0.06 -7.94
C TYR A 517 -17.68 -0.99 -8.85
N PHE A 518 -18.96 -1.29 -8.55
CA PHE A 518 -19.76 -2.24 -9.37
C PHE A 518 -21.10 -1.65 -9.85
N PRO A 519 -21.10 -0.85 -10.95
CA PRO A 519 -22.30 -0.30 -11.56
C PRO A 519 -23.29 -1.37 -12.07
N ASP A 520 -24.57 -1.01 -12.23
CA ASP A 520 -25.60 -1.93 -12.73
C ASP A 520 -25.35 -2.34 -14.20
N GLU A 521 -24.65 -1.53 -15.00
CA GLU A 521 -24.17 -1.89 -16.33
C GLU A 521 -23.22 -3.09 -16.29
N HIS A 522 -22.44 -3.26 -15.21
CA HIS A 522 -21.58 -4.42 -15.02
C HIS A 522 -22.36 -5.67 -14.60
N LYS A 523 -23.50 -5.55 -13.91
CA LYS A 523 -24.42 -6.68 -13.68
C LYS A 523 -24.91 -7.22 -15.03
N VAL A 524 -25.31 -6.34 -15.95
CA VAL A 524 -25.68 -6.73 -17.33
C VAL A 524 -24.49 -7.37 -18.04
N ALA A 525 -23.28 -6.80 -17.94
CA ALA A 525 -22.07 -7.35 -18.56
C ALA A 525 -21.63 -8.72 -18.01
N VAL A 526 -22.00 -9.09 -16.78
CA VAL A 526 -21.75 -10.42 -16.19
C VAL A 526 -22.85 -11.43 -16.52
N TYR A 527 -24.12 -11.02 -16.56
CA TYR A 527 -25.21 -11.93 -16.92
C TYR A 527 -25.37 -12.16 -18.42
N VAL A 528 -24.94 -11.22 -19.29
CA VAL A 528 -25.01 -11.38 -20.76
C VAL A 528 -24.14 -12.54 -21.29
N PRO A 529 -22.90 -12.78 -20.82
CA PRO A 529 -22.12 -13.97 -21.19
C PRO A 529 -22.74 -15.30 -20.74
N LEU A 530 -23.57 -15.31 -19.68
CA LEU A 530 -24.22 -16.51 -19.16
C LEU A 530 -25.57 -16.77 -19.85
N LEU A 531 -26.43 -15.74 -19.93
CA LEU A 531 -27.77 -15.83 -20.49
C LEU A 531 -27.79 -15.64 -22.00
N GLY A 532 -26.88 -14.86 -22.56
CA GLY A 532 -26.78 -14.57 -24.00
C GLY A 532 -26.62 -15.83 -24.86
N PRO A 533 -25.72 -16.78 -24.54
CA PRO A 533 -25.60 -18.05 -25.27
C PRO A 533 -26.84 -18.94 -25.22
N MET A 534 -27.79 -18.71 -24.31
CA MET A 534 -29.10 -19.39 -24.28
C MET A 534 -30.19 -18.56 -24.98
N ALA A 535 -30.20 -17.24 -24.73
CA ALA A 535 -31.16 -16.29 -25.28
C ALA A 535 -30.97 -16.10 -26.79
N VAL A 536 -29.73 -16.07 -27.30
CA VAL A 536 -29.47 -15.92 -28.75
C VAL A 536 -30.03 -17.11 -29.53
N PRO A 537 -29.79 -18.39 -29.20
CA PRO A 537 -30.49 -19.51 -29.83
C PRO A 537 -32.02 -19.46 -29.71
N LEU A 538 -32.58 -19.02 -28.57
CA LEU A 538 -34.03 -18.95 -28.37
C LEU A 538 -34.69 -17.82 -29.18
N VAL A 539 -34.08 -16.63 -29.20
CA VAL A 539 -34.51 -15.51 -30.03
C VAL A 539 -34.29 -15.84 -31.51
N MET A 540 -33.17 -16.47 -31.88
CA MET A 540 -32.93 -16.93 -33.25
C MET A 540 -33.85 -18.08 -33.67
N ALA A 541 -34.35 -18.91 -32.76
CA ALA A 541 -35.37 -19.92 -33.07
C ALA A 541 -36.74 -19.28 -33.37
N VAL A 542 -37.03 -18.10 -32.80
CA VAL A 542 -38.20 -17.28 -33.16
C VAL A 542 -37.94 -16.50 -34.45
N LEU A 543 -36.76 -15.90 -34.62
CA LEU A 543 -36.39 -15.08 -35.78
C LEU A 543 -36.05 -15.87 -37.05
N LYS A 544 -35.72 -17.17 -36.97
CA LYS A 544 -35.50 -18.06 -38.13
C LYS A 544 -36.76 -18.79 -38.62
N GLU A 545 -37.94 -18.49 -38.06
CA GLU A 545 -39.18 -19.01 -38.64
C GLU A 545 -39.45 -18.53 -40.10
N PRO A 546 -38.96 -17.35 -40.56
CA PRO A 546 -39.15 -16.90 -41.96
C PRO A 546 -38.07 -17.29 -42.98
N ASP A 547 -36.76 -17.18 -42.68
CA ASP A 547 -35.72 -17.04 -43.73
C ASP A 547 -34.41 -17.81 -43.53
N LEU A 548 -33.92 -18.44 -44.60
CA LEU A 548 -32.61 -19.08 -44.74
C LEU A 548 -32.20 -19.19 -46.24
N ARG A 549 -31.22 -18.39 -46.70
CA ARG A 549 -30.49 -18.64 -47.96
C ARG A 549 -29.02 -18.19 -47.94
N ASP A 550 -28.23 -19.01 -48.62
CA ASP A 550 -26.91 -18.77 -49.23
C ASP A 550 -25.67 -18.46 -48.36
N CYS A 551 -24.51 -18.72 -48.96
CA CYS A 551 -23.18 -18.84 -48.35
C CYS A 551 -22.08 -18.35 -49.32
N GLY A 552 -20.85 -18.12 -48.84
CA GLY A 552 -19.70 -17.80 -49.69
C GLY A 552 -18.36 -18.10 -49.02
N VAL A 553 -17.38 -18.57 -49.81
CA VAL A 553 -16.02 -18.98 -49.38
C VAL A 553 -15.00 -18.56 -50.46
N THR A 554 -13.73 -18.32 -50.11
CA THR A 554 -12.65 -18.02 -51.07
C THR A 554 -11.29 -18.57 -50.57
N THR A 555 -10.33 -18.80 -51.48
CA THR A 555 -9.15 -19.67 -51.28
C THR A 555 -7.78 -18.96 -51.33
N LEU A 556 -6.71 -19.69 -50.95
CA LEU A 556 -5.31 -19.23 -50.80
C LEU A 556 -4.37 -19.68 -51.95
N PRO A 557 -3.20 -19.04 -52.13
CA PRO A 557 -2.02 -19.58 -52.84
C PRO A 557 -0.85 -20.01 -51.90
N HIS A 558 0.14 -20.73 -52.44
CA HIS A 558 1.32 -21.26 -51.71
C HIS A 558 2.64 -20.52 -51.99
N THR A 559 3.58 -20.48 -51.03
CA THR A 559 5.02 -20.81 -51.29
C THR A 559 5.85 -21.12 -50.03
N ASP A 560 6.72 -22.13 -50.16
CA ASP A 560 8.01 -22.45 -49.48
C ASP A 560 8.24 -22.51 -47.94
N GLN A 561 9.41 -23.06 -47.57
CA GLN A 561 9.70 -23.68 -46.25
C GLN A 561 10.84 -23.07 -45.40
N ARG A 562 10.76 -23.37 -44.09
CA ARG A 562 11.71 -23.19 -42.96
C ARG A 562 11.67 -21.82 -42.26
N HIS A 563 11.91 -21.86 -40.95
CA HIS A 563 11.40 -20.91 -39.93
C HIS A 563 9.85 -20.87 -39.89
N LEU A 564 9.25 -20.25 -38.86
CA LEU A 564 7.83 -19.86 -38.95
C LEU A 564 7.70 -18.93 -40.15
N SER A 565 6.75 -19.23 -41.05
CA SER A 565 6.48 -18.38 -42.21
C SER A 565 6.04 -16.99 -41.75
N THR A 566 6.16 -15.98 -42.60
CA THR A 566 5.69 -14.61 -42.27
C THR A 566 4.21 -14.61 -41.87
N MET A 567 3.38 -15.46 -42.49
CA MET A 567 1.98 -15.63 -42.09
C MET A 567 1.82 -16.30 -40.73
N ASP A 568 2.65 -17.29 -40.37
CA ASP A 568 2.54 -17.98 -39.08
C ASP A 568 3.08 -17.15 -37.92
N ARG A 569 4.16 -16.39 -38.14
CA ARG A 569 4.62 -15.32 -37.23
C ARG A 569 3.49 -14.31 -36.97
N GLN A 570 2.83 -13.85 -38.04
CA GLN A 570 1.73 -12.90 -37.96
C GLN A 570 0.51 -13.48 -37.23
N LYS A 571 0.18 -14.77 -37.39
CA LYS A 571 -0.88 -15.46 -36.62
C LYS A 571 -0.54 -15.54 -35.13
N VAL A 572 0.68 -15.94 -34.77
CA VAL A 572 1.13 -16.00 -33.36
C VAL A 572 1.04 -14.60 -32.73
N GLN A 573 1.55 -13.59 -33.43
CA GLN A 573 1.49 -12.21 -32.98
C GLN A 573 0.05 -11.69 -32.86
N GLN A 574 -0.86 -12.00 -33.79
CA GLN A 574 -2.28 -11.62 -33.69
C GLN A 574 -3.00 -12.32 -32.54
N SER A 575 -2.77 -13.62 -32.36
CA SER A 575 -3.38 -14.42 -31.28
C SER A 575 -2.88 -13.95 -29.91
N CYS A 576 -1.57 -13.72 -29.77
CA CYS A 576 -1.00 -13.14 -28.56
C CYS A 576 -1.51 -11.72 -28.30
N GLN A 577 -1.66 -10.86 -29.32
CA GLN A 577 -2.23 -9.53 -29.13
C GLN A 577 -3.66 -9.62 -28.57
N ALA A 578 -4.52 -10.46 -29.17
CA ALA A 578 -5.90 -10.64 -28.73
C ALA A 578 -6.00 -11.20 -27.29
N ILE A 579 -5.06 -12.08 -26.90
CA ILE A 579 -4.93 -12.54 -25.51
C ILE A 579 -4.58 -11.36 -24.60
N LEU A 580 -3.50 -10.61 -24.87
CA LEU A 580 -3.06 -9.51 -24.01
C LEU A 580 -4.12 -8.40 -23.91
N ASP A 581 -4.73 -8.00 -25.02
CA ASP A 581 -5.79 -6.99 -25.07
C ASP A 581 -7.02 -7.40 -24.22
N ASN A 582 -7.35 -8.68 -24.16
CA ASN A 582 -8.43 -9.19 -23.30
C ASN A 582 -8.08 -9.13 -21.79
N PHE A 583 -6.80 -9.04 -21.43
CA PHE A 583 -6.38 -8.84 -20.04
C PHE A 583 -6.12 -7.38 -19.65
N THR A 584 -5.82 -6.49 -20.61
CA THR A 584 -5.53 -5.06 -20.37
C THR A 584 -6.70 -4.12 -20.67
N LYS A 585 -7.75 -4.60 -21.36
CA LYS A 585 -9.00 -3.86 -21.60
C LYS A 585 -9.61 -3.32 -20.29
N ASP A 586 -9.44 -4.06 -19.20
CA ASP A 586 -9.57 -3.53 -17.84
C ASP A 586 -8.17 -3.28 -17.24
N PRO A 587 -7.76 -2.02 -17.04
CA PRO A 587 -6.48 -1.70 -16.42
C PRO A 587 -6.34 -2.19 -14.98
N GLN A 588 -7.45 -2.40 -14.24
CA GLN A 588 -7.40 -2.96 -12.88
C GLN A 588 -7.04 -4.44 -12.89
N LYS A 589 -7.33 -5.15 -13.99
CA LYS A 589 -6.93 -6.54 -14.20
C LYS A 589 -5.44 -6.62 -14.51
N LEU A 590 -4.98 -5.99 -15.60
CA LEU A 590 -3.56 -5.72 -15.86
C LEU A 590 -3.37 -4.29 -16.40
N PRO A 591 -2.42 -3.50 -15.86
CA PRO A 591 -2.24 -2.11 -16.26
C PRO A 591 -1.63 -2.01 -17.66
N GLY A 592 -0.72 -2.93 -17.96
CA GLY A 592 -0.12 -3.19 -19.26
C GLY A 592 0.88 -4.34 -19.17
N VAL A 593 1.19 -4.95 -20.32
CA VAL A 593 2.04 -6.14 -20.44
C VAL A 593 2.74 -6.15 -21.79
N VAL A 594 3.96 -6.70 -21.83
CA VAL A 594 4.69 -7.04 -23.07
C VAL A 594 4.98 -8.53 -23.09
N VAL A 595 4.79 -9.17 -24.24
CA VAL A 595 5.30 -10.51 -24.56
C VAL A 595 6.17 -10.39 -25.81
N ALA A 596 7.39 -10.91 -25.76
CA ALA A 596 8.27 -10.95 -26.93
C ALA A 596 9.04 -12.27 -27.00
N THR A 597 9.19 -12.79 -28.22
CA THR A 597 9.78 -14.11 -28.50
C THR A 597 10.85 -13.96 -29.58
N ILE A 598 12.00 -14.59 -29.35
CA ILE A 598 13.17 -14.60 -30.22
C ILE A 598 13.48 -16.02 -30.69
N ASP A 599 13.94 -16.18 -31.93
CA ASP A 599 14.52 -17.45 -32.39
C ASP A 599 16.05 -17.46 -32.26
N LYS A 600 16.66 -18.62 -32.51
CA LYS A 600 18.12 -18.78 -32.46
C LYS A 600 18.89 -17.95 -33.50
N ASN A 601 18.26 -17.30 -34.49
CA ASN A 601 18.96 -16.32 -35.34
C ASN A 601 19.08 -14.95 -34.62
N GLY A 602 18.56 -14.81 -33.41
CA GLY A 602 18.40 -13.54 -32.71
C GLY A 602 17.27 -12.68 -33.27
N ASP A 603 16.42 -13.23 -34.14
CA ASP A 603 15.31 -12.52 -34.76
C ASP A 603 14.06 -12.59 -33.88
N ILE A 604 13.43 -11.45 -33.65
CA ILE A 604 12.16 -11.38 -32.94
C ILE A 604 11.06 -11.96 -33.85
N ILE A 605 10.49 -13.09 -33.46
CA ILE A 605 9.49 -13.83 -34.26
C ILE A 605 8.05 -13.47 -33.92
N ALA A 606 7.81 -12.96 -32.70
CA ALA A 606 6.56 -12.36 -32.27
C ALA A 606 6.86 -11.31 -31.19
N ALA A 607 6.17 -10.18 -31.21
CA ALA A 607 6.27 -9.14 -30.20
C ALA A 607 4.94 -8.41 -30.05
N ASN A 608 4.46 -8.33 -28.82
CA ASN A 608 3.14 -7.84 -28.48
C ASN A 608 3.22 -6.98 -27.22
N ALA A 609 2.58 -5.82 -27.26
CA ALA A 609 2.48 -4.92 -26.12
C ALA A 609 1.02 -4.46 -26.02
N SER A 610 0.51 -4.36 -24.80
CA SER A 610 -0.88 -3.94 -24.56
C SER A 610 -1.02 -3.18 -23.25
N GLY A 611 -2.06 -2.37 -23.14
CA GLY A 611 -2.31 -1.48 -22.01
C GLY A 611 -1.38 -0.27 -21.96
N LYS A 612 -1.12 0.22 -20.74
CA LYS A 612 -0.40 1.46 -20.43
C LYS A 612 0.82 1.18 -19.55
N ARG A 613 1.83 2.05 -19.59
CA ARG A 613 3.02 1.93 -18.73
C ARG A 613 2.72 2.14 -17.24
N SER A 614 1.61 2.82 -16.90
CA SER A 614 1.06 2.90 -15.55
C SER A 614 -0.41 3.34 -15.59
N LEU A 615 -1.21 2.98 -14.58
CA LEU A 615 -2.59 3.47 -14.44
C LEU A 615 -2.68 5.01 -14.43
N ASN A 616 -1.69 5.66 -13.80
CA ASN A 616 -1.60 7.12 -13.69
C ASN A 616 -0.99 7.79 -14.95
N SER A 617 -0.77 7.04 -16.03
CA SER A 617 -0.11 7.53 -17.25
C SER A 617 -0.84 7.11 -18.52
N ASN A 618 -1.08 8.03 -19.45
CA ASN A 618 -1.61 7.70 -20.77
C ASN A 618 -0.54 7.26 -21.79
N LYS A 619 0.71 7.01 -21.36
CA LYS A 619 1.73 6.39 -22.23
C LYS A 619 1.38 4.91 -22.49
N PRO A 620 1.28 4.47 -23.77
CA PRO A 620 1.03 3.07 -24.08
C PRO A 620 2.22 2.18 -23.68
N MET A 621 1.93 0.91 -23.39
CA MET A 621 2.97 -0.11 -23.23
C MET A 621 3.59 -0.44 -24.61
N ASP A 622 4.92 -0.59 -24.69
CA ASP A 622 5.63 -0.85 -25.95
C ASP A 622 6.97 -1.60 -25.73
N LEU A 623 7.65 -1.95 -26.82
CA LEU A 623 8.87 -2.77 -26.80
C LEU A 623 10.15 -2.05 -26.33
N ASP A 624 10.09 -0.71 -26.23
CA ASP A 624 11.15 0.14 -25.66
C ASP A 624 10.83 0.57 -24.22
N THR A 625 9.72 0.10 -23.66
CA THR A 625 9.41 0.24 -22.23
C THR A 625 10.43 -0.54 -21.42
N VAL A 626 11.01 0.11 -20.41
CA VAL A 626 11.99 -0.47 -19.50
C VAL A 626 11.28 -1.04 -18.28
N PHE A 627 11.69 -2.24 -17.89
CA PHE A 627 11.16 -2.98 -16.76
C PHE A 627 12.26 -3.17 -15.72
N TRP A 628 11.91 -3.10 -14.43
CA TRP A 628 12.68 -3.78 -13.40
C TRP A 628 12.50 -5.28 -13.61
N ILE A 629 13.57 -5.98 -13.98
CA ILE A 629 13.46 -7.42 -14.30
C ILE A 629 13.62 -8.31 -13.07
N ALA A 630 13.90 -7.73 -11.90
CA ALA A 630 13.97 -8.40 -10.61
C ALA A 630 14.78 -9.71 -10.69
N SER A 631 14.20 -10.84 -10.29
CA SER A 631 14.88 -12.14 -10.23
C SER A 631 15.35 -12.71 -11.58
N CYS A 632 14.97 -12.14 -12.73
CA CYS A 632 15.63 -12.44 -14.01
C CYS A 632 17.11 -11.99 -14.03
N THR A 633 17.52 -11.05 -13.16
CA THR A 633 18.92 -10.66 -12.92
C THR A 633 19.82 -11.86 -12.63
N LYS A 634 19.28 -12.87 -11.93
CA LYS A 634 20.02 -14.03 -11.44
C LYS A 634 20.74 -14.79 -12.56
N LEU A 635 20.13 -14.89 -13.75
CA LEU A 635 20.74 -15.52 -14.92
C LEU A 635 22.03 -14.82 -15.36
N LEU A 636 22.04 -13.48 -15.38
CA LEU A 636 23.24 -12.71 -15.73
C LEU A 636 24.31 -12.79 -14.64
N THR A 637 23.91 -12.84 -13.36
CA THR A 637 24.83 -13.07 -12.25
C THR A 637 25.51 -14.44 -12.37
N ALA A 638 24.75 -15.49 -12.73
CA ALA A 638 25.31 -16.82 -12.98
C ALA A 638 26.25 -16.84 -14.20
N ILE A 639 25.95 -16.12 -15.28
CA ILE A 639 26.87 -15.96 -16.42
C ILE A 639 28.17 -15.30 -15.97
N VAL A 640 28.14 -14.21 -15.18
CA VAL A 640 29.36 -13.57 -14.64
C VAL A 640 30.15 -14.51 -13.74
N CYS A 641 29.48 -15.26 -12.86
CA CYS A 641 30.12 -16.29 -12.02
C CYS A 641 30.85 -17.31 -12.89
N LEU A 642 30.18 -17.83 -13.92
CA LEU A 642 30.71 -18.88 -14.79
C LEU A 642 31.80 -18.39 -15.74
N GLN A 643 31.75 -17.14 -16.20
CA GLN A 643 32.87 -16.48 -16.89
C GLN A 643 34.12 -16.43 -16.01
N LEU A 644 33.97 -16.20 -14.70
CA LEU A 644 35.09 -16.19 -13.77
C LEU A 644 35.56 -17.61 -13.40
N VAL A 645 34.68 -18.62 -13.47
CA VAL A 645 35.07 -20.05 -13.40
C VAL A 645 35.85 -20.47 -14.65
N GLU A 646 35.43 -20.08 -15.86
CA GLU A 646 36.19 -20.31 -17.10
C GLU A 646 37.57 -19.62 -17.10
N GLN A 647 37.71 -18.52 -16.35
CA GLN A 647 38.99 -17.82 -16.11
C GLN A 647 39.83 -18.42 -14.98
N GLY A 648 39.35 -19.45 -14.28
CA GLY A 648 40.05 -20.03 -13.10
C GLY A 648 40.16 -19.08 -11.91
N LYS A 649 39.26 -18.07 -11.80
CA LYS A 649 39.21 -17.09 -10.71
C LYS A 649 38.23 -17.46 -9.62
N LEU A 650 37.22 -18.27 -9.94
CA LEU A 650 36.27 -18.86 -9.00
C LEU A 650 36.25 -20.37 -9.24
N GLU A 651 35.96 -21.14 -8.20
CA GLU A 651 35.58 -22.55 -8.34
C GLU A 651 34.13 -22.74 -7.86
N LEU A 652 33.40 -23.65 -8.51
CA LEU A 652 32.01 -23.94 -8.15
C LEU A 652 31.89 -24.62 -6.78
N ASP A 653 32.85 -25.46 -6.43
CA ASP A 653 32.72 -26.43 -5.32
C ASP A 653 33.77 -26.25 -4.20
N ASP A 654 34.69 -25.28 -4.29
CA ASP A 654 35.58 -24.94 -3.17
C ASP A 654 34.95 -23.90 -2.23
N SER A 655 34.63 -24.33 -1.02
CA SER A 655 34.18 -23.45 0.07
C SER A 655 35.30 -22.62 0.66
N LYS A 656 36.58 -23.05 0.59
CA LYS A 656 37.71 -22.33 1.19
C LYS A 656 38.03 -21.06 0.41
N HIS A 657 38.11 -21.14 -0.92
CA HIS A 657 38.25 -19.96 -1.76
C HIS A 657 37.02 -19.03 -1.63
N LEU A 658 35.81 -19.58 -1.47
CA LEU A 658 34.64 -18.75 -1.15
C LEU A 658 34.82 -17.99 0.18
N TYR A 659 35.25 -18.66 1.25
CA TYR A 659 35.42 -18.04 2.58
C TYR A 659 36.63 -17.12 2.70
N GLN A 660 37.65 -17.27 1.86
CA GLN A 660 38.75 -16.30 1.76
C GLN A 660 38.25 -14.89 1.38
N TYR A 661 37.20 -14.81 0.56
CA TYR A 661 36.62 -13.54 0.10
C TYR A 661 35.29 -13.20 0.79
N CYS A 662 34.52 -14.19 1.23
CA CYS A 662 33.25 -14.07 1.94
C CYS A 662 33.31 -14.79 3.31
N PRO A 663 34.17 -14.34 4.25
CA PRO A 663 34.33 -14.97 5.56
C PRO A 663 33.05 -14.97 6.40
N GLU A 664 32.11 -14.06 6.13
CA GLU A 664 30.78 -14.06 6.76
C GLU A 664 30.03 -15.38 6.51
N LEU A 665 30.22 -16.01 5.34
CA LEU A 665 29.62 -17.30 5.00
C LEU A 665 30.25 -18.51 5.72
N ALA A 666 31.40 -18.32 6.38
CA ALA A 666 31.98 -19.31 7.27
C ALA A 666 31.28 -19.29 8.64
N GLU A 667 30.98 -18.10 9.16
CA GLU A 667 30.41 -17.86 10.48
C GLU A 667 28.86 -17.82 10.51
N VAL A 668 28.20 -17.75 9.34
CA VAL A 668 26.73 -17.66 9.24
C VAL A 668 26.03 -18.84 9.92
N LYS A 669 24.97 -18.54 10.66
CA LYS A 669 24.19 -19.50 11.47
C LYS A 669 22.85 -19.83 10.85
N VAL A 670 22.29 -20.95 11.30
CA VAL A 670 20.98 -21.47 10.89
C VAL A 670 19.93 -21.13 11.94
N LEU A 671 18.95 -20.33 11.54
CA LEU A 671 17.78 -19.94 12.30
C LEU A 671 16.83 -21.12 12.49
N GLN A 672 16.55 -21.46 13.74
CA GLN A 672 15.61 -22.50 14.14
C GLN A 672 14.23 -21.91 14.40
N ASP A 673 13.21 -22.77 14.45
CA ASP A 673 11.80 -22.37 14.46
C ASP A 673 11.36 -21.78 15.82
N ASP A 674 12.22 -21.84 16.84
CA ASP A 674 12.12 -21.14 18.13
C ASP A 674 12.82 -19.77 18.15
N GLY A 675 13.37 -19.32 17.02
CA GLY A 675 14.15 -18.10 16.87
C GLY A 675 15.64 -18.24 17.24
N SER A 676 16.10 -19.41 17.67
CA SER A 676 17.51 -19.62 18.04
C SER A 676 18.45 -19.77 16.83
N LEU A 677 19.73 -19.45 17.00
CA LEU A 677 20.76 -19.54 15.95
C LEU A 677 21.77 -20.64 16.26
N VAL A 678 21.72 -21.74 15.49
CA VAL A 678 22.67 -22.86 15.61
C VAL A 678 23.74 -22.81 14.52
N ASN A 679 24.88 -23.47 14.74
CA ASN A 679 25.94 -23.52 13.73
C ASN A 679 25.52 -24.35 12.51
N LYS A 680 26.04 -23.99 11.33
CA LYS A 680 25.92 -24.80 10.12
C LYS A 680 26.74 -26.09 10.23
N LYS A 681 26.21 -27.22 9.74
CA LYS A 681 26.83 -28.56 9.75
C LYS A 681 27.72 -28.82 8.53
N SER A 682 27.47 -28.08 7.45
CA SER A 682 28.07 -28.23 6.13
C SER A 682 28.62 -26.89 5.68
N GLU A 683 29.68 -26.91 4.86
CA GLU A 683 30.18 -25.69 4.22
C GLU A 683 29.34 -25.33 2.98
N ILE A 684 29.35 -24.04 2.63
CA ILE A 684 28.64 -23.46 1.49
C ILE A 684 29.62 -23.38 0.31
N THR A 685 29.15 -23.69 -0.91
CA THR A 685 29.93 -23.50 -2.15
C THR A 685 29.23 -22.54 -3.11
N LEU A 686 29.95 -22.03 -4.12
CA LEU A 686 29.35 -21.21 -5.18
C LEU A 686 28.24 -21.97 -5.94
N ARG A 687 28.37 -23.29 -6.12
CA ARG A 687 27.30 -24.12 -6.68
C ARG A 687 26.06 -24.05 -5.78
N MET A 688 26.18 -24.23 -4.46
CA MET A 688 25.05 -24.13 -3.52
C MET A 688 24.39 -22.74 -3.50
N LEU A 689 25.16 -21.67 -3.75
CA LEU A 689 24.63 -20.32 -3.95
C LEU A 689 23.80 -20.22 -5.24
N LEU A 690 24.32 -20.72 -6.37
CA LEU A 690 23.68 -20.69 -7.69
C LEU A 690 22.48 -21.65 -7.84
N ILE A 691 22.43 -22.73 -7.04
CA ILE A 691 21.37 -23.75 -7.13
C ILE A 691 20.39 -23.72 -5.96
N HIS A 692 20.41 -22.67 -5.14
CA HIS A 692 19.48 -22.47 -4.02
C HIS A 692 19.48 -23.61 -2.98
N THR A 693 20.63 -24.22 -2.72
CA THR A 693 20.82 -25.25 -1.66
C THR A 693 21.75 -24.81 -0.53
N SER A 694 22.19 -23.55 -0.56
CA SER A 694 23.02 -22.93 0.48
C SER A 694 22.32 -22.71 1.82
N GLY A 695 20.98 -22.72 1.84
CA GLY A 695 20.16 -22.61 3.05
C GLY A 695 19.63 -21.21 3.37
N PHE A 696 19.95 -20.20 2.57
CA PHE A 696 19.31 -18.87 2.62
C PHE A 696 17.87 -18.91 2.08
N GLY A 697 16.98 -18.15 2.70
CA GLY A 697 15.62 -17.90 2.21
C GLY A 697 15.42 -16.44 1.76
N TYR A 698 14.17 -16.06 1.53
CA TYR A 698 13.70 -14.67 1.44
C TYR A 698 12.63 -14.43 2.50
N GLU A 699 12.64 -13.27 3.13
CA GLU A 699 11.76 -12.94 4.26
C GLU A 699 10.30 -12.66 3.83
N PHE A 700 10.05 -12.53 2.53
CA PHE A 700 8.69 -12.51 1.95
C PHE A 700 8.15 -13.90 1.59
N PHE A 701 8.98 -14.95 1.55
CA PHE A 701 8.60 -16.35 1.30
C PHE A 701 8.67 -17.23 2.56
N ASN A 702 9.48 -16.86 3.56
CA ASN A 702 9.76 -17.69 4.72
C ASN A 702 9.32 -17.00 6.03
N GLU A 703 8.27 -17.54 6.67
CA GLU A 703 7.65 -16.94 7.86
C GLU A 703 8.60 -16.81 9.05
N LYS A 704 9.42 -17.84 9.29
CA LYS A 704 10.45 -17.80 10.33
C LYS A 704 11.43 -16.65 10.13
N LEU A 705 11.81 -16.36 8.88
CA LEU A 705 12.72 -15.27 8.55
C LEU A 705 12.04 -13.90 8.62
N ARG A 706 10.74 -13.80 8.27
CA ARG A 706 9.90 -12.61 8.53
C ARG A 706 9.86 -12.30 10.03
N ASP A 707 9.54 -13.29 10.85
CA ASP A 707 9.26 -13.11 12.28
C ASP A 707 10.54 -12.83 13.07
N TYR A 708 11.68 -13.41 12.67
CA TYR A 708 13.00 -13.06 13.20
C TYR A 708 13.38 -11.58 12.99
N TYR A 709 12.82 -10.92 11.96
CA TYR A 709 13.01 -9.49 11.70
C TYR A 709 11.83 -8.61 12.15
N TYR A 710 10.81 -9.17 12.80
CA TYR A 710 9.73 -8.40 13.42
C TYR A 710 10.19 -7.95 14.83
N PRO A 711 10.36 -6.64 15.12
CA PRO A 711 9.66 -5.50 14.52
C PRO A 711 10.51 -4.57 13.63
N VAL A 712 11.79 -4.88 13.38
CA VAL A 712 12.71 -3.99 12.63
C VAL A 712 12.30 -3.83 11.16
N GLY A 713 11.75 -4.88 10.55
CA GLY A 713 11.23 -4.85 9.19
C GLY A 713 12.31 -4.85 8.10
N VAL A 714 13.09 -5.93 8.00
CA VAL A 714 14.02 -6.13 6.87
C VAL A 714 13.27 -6.26 5.55
N SER A 715 13.86 -5.71 4.49
CA SER A 715 13.35 -5.71 3.12
C SER A 715 14.54 -5.74 2.17
N VAL A 716 14.74 -6.89 1.50
CA VAL A 716 15.84 -7.06 0.53
C VAL A 716 15.77 -6.09 -0.66
N PHE A 717 14.66 -5.35 -0.82
CA PHE A 717 14.46 -4.36 -1.87
C PHE A 717 14.75 -2.90 -1.45
N ASP A 718 14.94 -2.60 -0.16
CA ASP A 718 15.37 -1.25 0.27
C ASP A 718 16.85 -0.99 -0.03
N GLY A 719 17.62 -2.06 -0.27
CA GLY A 719 18.96 -2.00 -0.86
C GLY A 719 20.12 -1.76 0.13
N ALA A 720 19.85 -1.92 1.43
CA ALA A 720 20.87 -1.93 2.46
C ALA A 720 21.73 -3.20 2.34
N ARG A 721 23.04 -3.05 2.09
CA ARG A 721 23.95 -4.20 1.98
C ARG A 721 24.04 -5.02 3.28
N ALA A 722 23.81 -4.38 4.43
CA ALA A 722 23.81 -5.02 5.75
C ALA A 722 22.74 -6.13 5.88
N ASP A 723 21.56 -5.95 5.29
CA ASP A 723 20.44 -6.88 5.40
C ASP A 723 20.76 -8.25 4.76
N PHE A 724 21.61 -8.25 3.73
CA PHE A 724 22.09 -9.45 3.06
C PHE A 724 23.28 -10.08 3.79
N LEU A 725 24.19 -9.26 4.32
CA LEU A 725 25.39 -9.72 5.04
C LEU A 725 25.05 -10.33 6.41
N ASN A 726 23.99 -9.85 7.07
CA ASN A 726 23.55 -10.30 8.39
C ASN A 726 22.36 -11.28 8.34
N MET A 727 21.97 -11.76 7.16
CA MET A 727 20.86 -12.72 7.04
C MET A 727 21.28 -14.11 7.55
N PRO A 728 20.53 -14.72 8.48
CA PRO A 728 20.79 -16.11 8.84
C PRO A 728 20.33 -17.05 7.71
N LEU A 729 20.92 -18.24 7.66
CA LEU A 729 20.34 -19.34 6.91
C LEU A 729 19.03 -19.75 7.60
N VAL A 730 17.99 -20.10 6.84
CA VAL A 730 16.77 -20.73 7.41
C VAL A 730 16.91 -22.25 7.52
N ASN A 731 17.84 -22.82 6.74
CA ASN A 731 18.08 -24.26 6.61
C ASN A 731 19.58 -24.58 6.65
N GLN A 732 19.93 -25.83 6.92
CA GLN A 732 21.31 -26.32 6.84
C GLN A 732 21.77 -26.41 5.37
N PRO A 733 23.02 -26.03 5.02
CA PRO A 733 23.52 -26.12 3.65
C PRO A 733 23.51 -27.57 3.14
N GLY A 734 22.92 -27.78 1.96
CA GLY A 734 22.80 -29.08 1.31
C GLY A 734 21.66 -29.98 1.82
N GLU A 735 20.94 -29.64 2.90
CA GLU A 735 19.83 -30.49 3.39
C GLU A 735 18.52 -30.33 2.59
N ARG A 736 18.28 -29.16 1.97
CA ARG A 736 17.12 -28.92 1.09
C ARG A 736 17.39 -27.80 0.08
N TRP A 737 16.46 -27.63 -0.87
CA TRP A 737 16.37 -26.45 -1.73
C TRP A 737 15.51 -25.36 -1.05
N GLU A 738 15.90 -24.09 -1.14
CA GLU A 738 15.19 -22.93 -0.59
C GLU A 738 15.54 -21.68 -1.41
N TYR A 739 14.52 -20.96 -1.88
CA TYR A 739 14.72 -19.76 -2.68
C TYR A 739 15.07 -18.55 -1.81
N GLY A 740 16.23 -17.93 -2.05
CA GLY A 740 16.81 -16.93 -1.15
C GLY A 740 17.99 -16.15 -1.73
N ILE A 741 18.62 -15.33 -0.90
CA ILE A 741 19.70 -14.38 -1.26
C ILE A 741 21.03 -15.01 -1.72
N GLY A 742 21.09 -16.32 -1.98
CA GLY A 742 22.33 -17.01 -2.39
C GLY A 742 22.99 -16.40 -3.64
N ILE A 743 22.19 -15.92 -4.60
CA ILE A 743 22.70 -15.29 -5.82
C ILE A 743 23.33 -13.91 -5.55
N ASP A 744 22.86 -13.18 -4.53
CA ASP A 744 23.47 -11.91 -4.11
C ASP A 744 24.86 -12.14 -3.49
N TRP A 745 25.01 -13.21 -2.71
CA TRP A 745 26.33 -13.67 -2.22
C TRP A 745 27.26 -14.13 -3.34
N ALA A 746 26.75 -14.80 -4.37
CA ALA A 746 27.53 -15.13 -5.57
C ALA A 746 27.99 -13.86 -6.31
N GLY A 747 27.14 -12.83 -6.35
CA GLY A 747 27.48 -11.48 -6.79
C GLY A 747 28.62 -10.86 -5.96
N PHE A 748 28.50 -10.87 -4.61
CA PHE A 748 29.55 -10.35 -3.72
C PHE A 748 30.89 -11.08 -3.87
N TYR A 749 30.87 -12.39 -4.10
CA TYR A 749 32.07 -13.18 -4.37
C TYR A 749 32.76 -12.73 -5.67
N CYS A 750 32.00 -12.47 -6.74
CA CYS A 750 32.51 -11.88 -7.98
C CYS A 750 33.12 -10.48 -7.75
N GLU A 751 32.44 -9.62 -6.98
CA GLU A 751 32.98 -8.28 -6.64
C GLU A 751 34.31 -8.37 -5.90
N ARG A 752 34.37 -9.19 -4.85
CA ARG A 752 35.53 -9.26 -3.94
C ARG A 752 36.74 -9.95 -4.57
N VAL A 753 36.54 -10.92 -5.47
CA VAL A 753 37.62 -11.58 -6.22
C VAL A 753 38.19 -10.70 -7.33
N THR A 754 37.38 -9.83 -7.93
CA THR A 754 37.81 -8.98 -9.06
C THR A 754 38.20 -7.55 -8.67
N GLY A 755 37.68 -7.03 -7.56
CA GLY A 755 37.75 -5.60 -7.21
C GLY A 755 36.83 -4.71 -8.04
N ILE A 756 35.92 -5.29 -8.85
CA ILE A 756 35.03 -4.58 -9.78
C ILE A 756 33.57 -4.74 -9.31
N PRO A 757 32.76 -3.67 -9.24
CA PRO A 757 31.36 -3.77 -8.85
C PRO A 757 30.53 -4.67 -9.79
N LEU A 758 29.49 -5.33 -9.27
CA LEU A 758 28.78 -6.37 -10.03
C LEU A 758 28.09 -5.84 -11.30
N ASN A 759 27.53 -4.62 -11.25
CA ASN A 759 27.01 -3.93 -12.42
C ASN A 759 28.10 -3.82 -13.50
N ASP A 760 29.31 -3.41 -13.12
CA ASP A 760 30.38 -3.12 -14.07
C ASP A 760 30.98 -4.39 -14.66
N LEU A 761 30.97 -5.51 -13.92
CA LEU A 761 31.25 -6.86 -14.45
C LEU A 761 30.22 -7.27 -15.51
N MET A 762 28.92 -7.12 -15.24
CA MET A 762 27.87 -7.39 -16.23
C MET A 762 28.01 -6.47 -17.45
N MET A 763 28.28 -5.17 -17.23
CA MET A 763 28.48 -4.20 -18.30
C MET A 763 29.66 -4.56 -19.21
N GLN A 764 30.77 -5.01 -18.63
CA GLN A 764 31.98 -5.38 -19.38
C GLN A 764 31.84 -6.73 -20.10
N ASN A 765 31.28 -7.74 -19.45
CA ASN A 765 31.38 -9.13 -19.91
C ASN A 765 30.12 -9.66 -20.61
N ILE A 766 28.98 -8.97 -20.51
CA ILE A 766 27.71 -9.37 -21.13
C ILE A 766 27.11 -8.22 -21.94
N ILE A 767 26.77 -7.09 -21.30
CA ILE A 767 25.93 -6.05 -21.90
C ILE A 767 26.61 -5.37 -23.09
N LYS A 768 27.88 -4.91 -22.94
CA LYS A 768 28.63 -4.29 -24.05
C LYS A 768 28.98 -5.28 -25.17
N PRO A 769 29.47 -6.51 -24.92
CA PRO A 769 29.71 -7.51 -25.98
C PRO A 769 28.46 -7.89 -26.78
N LEU A 770 27.27 -7.83 -26.17
CA LEU A 770 25.99 -8.08 -26.84
C LEU A 770 25.34 -6.83 -27.46
N GLY A 771 25.90 -5.63 -27.24
CA GLY A 771 25.39 -4.38 -27.81
C GLY A 771 24.09 -3.88 -27.18
N LEU A 772 23.83 -4.19 -25.91
CA LEU A 772 22.56 -3.91 -25.24
C LEU A 772 22.60 -2.51 -24.58
N GLU A 773 21.82 -1.56 -25.09
CA GLU A 773 21.89 -0.16 -24.66
C GLU A 773 20.99 0.18 -23.46
N SER A 774 19.96 -0.62 -23.21
CA SER A 774 18.90 -0.36 -22.22
C SER A 774 18.90 -1.38 -21.07
N THR A 775 20.08 -1.92 -20.71
CA THR A 775 20.25 -2.89 -19.62
C THR A 775 21.33 -2.44 -18.63
N THR A 776 20.98 -2.25 -17.34
CA THR A 776 21.90 -1.77 -16.27
C THR A 776 21.21 -1.85 -14.89
N MET A 777 21.99 -1.88 -13.79
CA MET A 777 21.44 -1.72 -12.43
C MET A 777 21.17 -0.25 -12.06
N PHE A 778 21.72 0.69 -12.82
CA PHE A 778 21.55 2.13 -12.63
C PHE A 778 20.95 2.77 -13.90
N PRO A 779 19.61 2.85 -14.01
CA PRO A 779 18.92 3.32 -15.22
C PRO A 779 19.32 4.73 -15.66
N THR A 780 19.58 4.89 -16.96
CA THR A 780 19.88 6.21 -17.54
C THR A 780 18.63 7.11 -17.57
N LYS A 781 18.81 8.43 -17.79
CA LYS A 781 17.67 9.35 -17.98
C LYS A 781 16.74 8.94 -19.13
N SER A 782 17.29 8.32 -20.19
CA SER A 782 16.50 7.77 -21.28
C SER A 782 15.64 6.58 -20.80
N MET A 783 16.25 5.62 -20.10
CA MET A 783 15.56 4.45 -19.54
C MET A 783 14.49 4.87 -18.53
N MET A 784 14.76 5.82 -17.63
CA MET A 784 13.77 6.36 -16.70
C MET A 784 12.58 7.03 -17.41
N SER A 785 12.79 7.67 -18.57
CA SER A 785 11.68 8.24 -19.35
C SER A 785 10.74 7.17 -19.96
N ASN A 786 11.25 5.94 -20.07
CA ASN A 786 10.57 4.75 -20.56
C ASN A 786 10.26 3.68 -19.51
N LEU A 787 10.50 3.95 -18.22
CA LEU A 787 10.25 3.00 -17.14
C LEU A 787 8.74 2.73 -16.97
N ALA A 788 8.35 1.46 -16.84
CA ALA A 788 7.03 1.06 -16.39
C ALA A 788 6.83 1.39 -14.90
N GLY A 789 5.66 1.95 -14.56
CA GLY A 789 5.32 2.23 -13.16
C GLY A 789 5.04 0.94 -12.38
N MET A 790 5.32 0.95 -11.08
CA MET A 790 5.00 -0.17 -10.20
C MET A 790 3.54 -0.14 -9.76
N HIS A 791 2.95 -1.34 -9.65
CA HIS A 791 1.57 -1.50 -9.21
C HIS A 791 1.46 -2.57 -8.13
N GLN A 792 0.54 -2.35 -7.19
CA GLN A 792 0.26 -3.23 -6.08
C GLN A 792 -1.23 -3.56 -6.04
N ARG A 793 -1.56 -4.83 -6.08
CA ARG A 793 -2.86 -5.36 -5.66
C ARG A 793 -2.70 -5.73 -4.18
N TYR A 794 -3.50 -5.16 -3.28
CA TYR A 794 -3.34 -5.45 -1.85
C TYR A 794 -4.08 -6.73 -1.46
N PRO A 795 -3.63 -7.48 -0.44
CA PRO A 795 -4.32 -8.68 0.04
C PRO A 795 -5.80 -8.40 0.36
N GLY A 796 -6.71 -9.20 -0.20
CA GLY A 796 -8.16 -9.01 -0.05
C GLY A 796 -8.77 -7.89 -0.88
N SER A 797 -8.02 -7.27 -1.80
CA SER A 797 -8.50 -6.25 -2.73
C SER A 797 -8.28 -6.67 -4.18
N ASP A 798 -9.33 -6.64 -5.01
CA ASP A 798 -9.18 -6.77 -6.46
C ASP A 798 -8.68 -5.47 -7.11
N THR A 799 -8.60 -4.35 -6.37
CA THR A 799 -8.12 -3.06 -6.88
C THR A 799 -6.60 -3.03 -7.00
N LEU A 800 -6.13 -2.56 -8.15
CA LEU A 800 -4.72 -2.35 -8.47
C LEU A 800 -4.36 -0.87 -8.28
N HIS A 801 -3.40 -0.60 -7.40
CA HIS A 801 -2.92 0.73 -7.04
C HIS A 801 -1.56 1.00 -7.70
N VAL A 802 -1.26 2.25 -8.07
CA VAL A 802 0.11 2.66 -8.41
C VAL A 802 0.87 2.88 -7.10
N VAL A 803 2.10 2.37 -7.01
CA VAL A 803 2.96 2.48 -5.82
C VAL A 803 4.36 2.96 -6.18
N ASP A 804 5.09 3.45 -5.18
CA ASP A 804 6.52 3.73 -5.31
C ASP A 804 7.30 2.47 -5.67
N HIS A 805 8.39 2.64 -6.42
CA HIS A 805 9.19 1.52 -6.87
C HIS A 805 9.97 0.87 -5.72
N PRO A 806 10.00 -0.47 -5.56
CA PRO A 806 10.79 -1.15 -4.52
C PRO A 806 12.24 -0.67 -4.44
N MET A 807 12.98 -0.79 -5.55
CA MET A 807 14.34 -0.26 -5.73
C MET A 807 14.44 1.29 -5.78
N ARG A 808 13.56 2.07 -5.12
CA ARG A 808 13.49 3.55 -5.21
C ARG A 808 14.82 4.27 -5.00
N ALA A 809 15.75 3.65 -4.26
CA ALA A 809 17.09 4.15 -4.05
C ALA A 809 17.90 4.37 -5.35
N VAL A 810 17.80 3.51 -6.38
CA VAL A 810 18.60 3.69 -7.63
C VAL A 810 18.19 4.91 -8.45
N PHE A 811 16.99 5.46 -8.22
CA PHE A 811 16.50 6.67 -8.89
C PHE A 811 16.82 7.96 -8.13
N ARG A 812 17.33 7.86 -6.88
CA ARG A 812 17.91 9.01 -6.19
C ARG A 812 19.15 9.44 -6.99
N ASN A 813 19.30 10.75 -7.22
CA ASN A 813 20.43 11.31 -7.97
C ASN A 813 21.71 11.30 -7.11
N MET A 814 22.18 10.10 -6.76
CA MET A 814 23.35 9.84 -5.94
C MET A 814 24.64 10.10 -6.74
N PRO A 815 25.64 10.78 -6.15
CA PRO A 815 27.00 10.85 -6.69
C PRO A 815 27.56 9.45 -7.03
N GLU A 816 28.38 9.37 -8.07
CA GLU A 816 28.98 8.11 -8.54
C GLU A 816 29.78 7.40 -7.43
N ASP A 817 30.47 8.15 -6.57
CA ASP A 817 31.22 7.61 -5.44
C ASP A 817 30.32 7.08 -4.30
N GLN A 818 29.02 7.41 -4.30
CA GLN A 818 28.04 6.87 -3.34
C GLN A 818 27.35 5.60 -3.85
N LYS A 819 27.29 5.36 -5.17
CA LYS A 819 26.68 4.14 -5.75
C LYS A 819 27.33 2.84 -5.29
N LYS A 820 28.58 2.89 -4.80
CA LYS A 820 29.30 1.75 -4.20
C LYS A 820 28.78 1.31 -2.82
N TYR A 821 28.04 2.18 -2.13
CA TYR A 821 27.41 1.87 -0.83
C TYR A 821 26.01 1.25 -0.99
N TYR A 822 25.38 1.47 -2.14
CA TYR A 822 24.14 0.78 -2.52
C TYR A 822 24.43 -0.66 -2.95
N ILE A 823 23.54 -1.61 -2.61
CA ILE A 823 23.73 -3.01 -3.03
C ILE A 823 23.53 -3.18 -4.54
N GLN A 824 24.55 -3.67 -5.23
CA GLN A 824 24.45 -4.13 -6.60
C GLN A 824 23.92 -5.57 -6.60
N SER A 825 22.62 -5.71 -6.34
CA SER A 825 21.97 -7.00 -6.08
C SER A 825 22.05 -7.94 -7.30
N GLY A 826 22.85 -9.00 -7.16
CA GLY A 826 22.87 -10.10 -8.15
C GLY A 826 21.57 -10.91 -8.18
N GLY A 827 20.76 -10.81 -7.13
CA GLY A 827 19.45 -11.43 -7.01
C GLY A 827 18.31 -10.67 -7.67
N ALA A 828 18.38 -9.33 -7.80
CA ALA A 828 17.24 -8.52 -8.25
C ALA A 828 17.57 -7.18 -8.93
N GLY A 829 18.83 -6.77 -9.06
CA GLY A 829 19.21 -5.38 -9.32
C GLY A 829 19.03 -4.82 -10.74
N LEU A 830 18.81 -5.64 -11.79
CA LEU A 830 18.78 -5.14 -13.16
C LEU A 830 17.45 -4.52 -13.60
N PHE A 831 17.58 -3.53 -14.47
CA PHE A 831 16.54 -3.00 -15.33
C PHE A 831 16.89 -3.33 -16.78
N SER A 832 15.90 -3.70 -17.59
CA SER A 832 16.05 -4.05 -19.01
C SER A 832 14.79 -3.72 -19.79
N LYS A 833 14.89 -3.45 -21.09
CA LYS A 833 13.75 -3.67 -21.99
C LYS A 833 13.68 -5.16 -22.40
N PRO A 834 12.51 -5.70 -22.83
CA PRO A 834 12.37 -7.13 -23.09
C PRO A 834 13.24 -7.61 -24.27
N THR A 835 13.39 -6.75 -25.28
CA THR A 835 14.16 -7.03 -26.51
C THR A 835 15.67 -7.15 -26.27
N ASP A 836 16.23 -6.40 -25.31
CA ASP A 836 17.64 -6.55 -24.91
C ASP A 836 17.87 -7.88 -24.17
N TYR A 837 17.02 -8.19 -23.18
CA TYR A 837 17.14 -9.42 -22.40
C TYR A 837 17.01 -10.68 -23.28
N LEU A 838 16.14 -10.64 -24.29
CA LEU A 838 16.00 -11.72 -25.29
C LEU A 838 17.29 -12.00 -26.06
N GLN A 839 18.16 -11.02 -26.31
CA GLN A 839 19.47 -11.28 -26.97
C GLN A 839 20.43 -12.05 -26.05
N VAL A 840 20.33 -11.90 -24.72
CA VAL A 840 21.02 -12.77 -23.75
C VAL A 840 20.50 -14.21 -23.87
N LEU A 841 19.18 -14.39 -23.94
CA LEU A 841 18.56 -15.71 -24.09
C LEU A 841 18.93 -16.37 -25.44
N ALA A 842 18.93 -15.61 -26.54
CA ALA A 842 19.36 -16.10 -27.85
C ALA A 842 20.86 -16.43 -27.90
N THR A 843 21.69 -15.77 -27.09
CA THR A 843 23.09 -16.14 -26.93
C THR A 843 23.25 -17.50 -26.22
N LEU A 844 22.36 -17.85 -25.29
CA LEU A 844 22.32 -19.18 -24.66
C LEU A 844 21.71 -20.26 -25.57
N LEU A 845 20.76 -19.92 -26.46
CA LEU A 845 20.33 -20.82 -27.54
C LEU A 845 21.47 -21.21 -28.49
N ASN A 846 22.47 -20.34 -28.64
CA ASN A 846 23.64 -20.52 -29.51
C ASN A 846 24.93 -20.80 -28.70
N GLU A 847 24.81 -21.63 -27.67
CA GLU A 847 25.97 -22.20 -26.96
C GLU A 847 26.94 -21.15 -26.38
N GLY A 848 26.39 -20.00 -25.95
CA GLY A 848 27.14 -18.89 -25.37
C GLY A 848 27.71 -17.90 -26.39
N THR A 849 27.34 -18.01 -27.67
CA THR A 849 27.82 -17.12 -28.76
C THR A 849 26.66 -16.33 -29.37
N SER A 850 26.79 -15.00 -29.43
CA SER A 850 25.75 -14.08 -29.90
C SER A 850 25.46 -14.24 -31.40
N PRO A 851 24.20 -14.49 -31.81
CA PRO A 851 23.85 -14.57 -33.23
C PRO A 851 23.82 -13.18 -33.92
N LYS A 852 23.91 -12.06 -33.17
CA LYS A 852 23.92 -10.70 -33.73
C LYS A 852 25.31 -10.05 -33.75
N THR A 853 26.04 -10.13 -32.64
CA THR A 853 27.38 -9.50 -32.52
C THR A 853 28.54 -10.47 -32.75
N GLY A 854 28.28 -11.79 -32.79
CA GLY A 854 29.33 -12.82 -32.84
C GLY A 854 30.14 -12.96 -31.54
N ALA A 855 29.89 -12.11 -30.53
CA ALA A 855 30.59 -12.15 -29.26
C ALA A 855 30.26 -13.43 -28.48
N ARG A 856 31.28 -14.10 -27.96
CA ARG A 856 31.13 -15.25 -27.05
C ARG A 856 31.19 -14.78 -25.60
N ILE A 857 30.13 -15.05 -24.83
CA ILE A 857 30.05 -14.74 -23.39
C ILE A 857 30.33 -15.97 -22.51
N LEU A 858 30.14 -17.19 -23.02
CA LEU A 858 30.47 -18.46 -22.34
C LEU A 858 30.90 -19.51 -23.38
N SER A 859 31.60 -20.57 -22.97
CA SER A 859 31.78 -21.75 -23.81
C SER A 859 30.55 -22.66 -23.83
N SER A 860 30.39 -23.40 -24.93
CA SER A 860 29.32 -24.39 -25.14
C SER A 860 29.18 -25.38 -23.97
N LYS A 861 30.30 -25.96 -23.52
CA LYS A 861 30.36 -26.88 -22.37
C LYS A 861 29.80 -26.27 -21.08
N THR A 862 30.06 -24.98 -20.84
CA THR A 862 29.58 -24.28 -19.64
C THR A 862 28.08 -23.99 -19.75
N VAL A 863 27.58 -23.67 -20.94
CA VAL A 863 26.13 -23.58 -21.19
C VAL A 863 25.45 -24.95 -21.01
N ASP A 864 26.06 -26.06 -21.43
CA ASP A 864 25.52 -27.40 -21.14
C ASP A 864 25.44 -27.70 -19.63
N GLU A 865 26.46 -27.35 -18.85
CA GLU A 865 26.43 -27.49 -17.39
C GLU A 865 25.40 -26.54 -16.72
N MET A 866 25.06 -25.39 -17.34
CA MET A 866 23.95 -24.53 -16.88
C MET A 866 22.58 -25.19 -17.05
N PHE A 867 22.35 -25.95 -18.13
CA PHE A 867 21.06 -26.59 -18.46
C PHE A 867 20.90 -28.01 -17.88
N LYS A 868 21.94 -28.54 -17.23
CA LYS A 868 21.94 -29.83 -16.54
C LYS A 868 21.29 -29.71 -15.16
N ASN A 869 20.46 -30.68 -14.75
CA ASN A 869 19.87 -30.69 -13.41
C ASN A 869 20.95 -30.90 -12.33
N GLN A 870 21.10 -29.90 -11.47
CA GLN A 870 22.06 -29.84 -10.37
C GLN A 870 21.49 -30.37 -9.04
N ILE A 871 20.18 -30.64 -8.98
CA ILE A 871 19.48 -31.10 -7.76
C ILE A 871 18.61 -32.36 -7.97
N PRO A 872 19.08 -33.43 -8.66
CA PRO A 872 18.27 -34.63 -8.89
C PRO A 872 17.75 -35.29 -7.59
N GLN A 873 18.44 -35.11 -6.46
CA GLN A 873 18.01 -35.56 -5.13
C GLN A 873 16.80 -34.78 -4.55
N PHE A 874 16.41 -33.66 -5.16
CA PHE A 874 15.31 -32.79 -4.71
C PHE A 874 14.22 -32.64 -5.78
N GLY A 875 13.95 -33.67 -6.59
CA GLY A 875 13.00 -33.66 -7.72
C GLY A 875 11.56 -33.20 -7.42
N GLN A 876 11.19 -33.00 -6.15
CA GLN A 876 9.86 -32.54 -5.74
C GLN A 876 9.90 -31.14 -5.06
N PHE A 877 10.98 -30.36 -5.23
CA PHE A 877 11.21 -29.11 -4.48
C PHE A 877 10.11 -28.06 -4.65
N GLY A 878 9.62 -27.83 -5.88
CA GLY A 878 8.59 -26.82 -6.15
C GLY A 878 7.23 -27.15 -5.56
N ARG A 879 7.01 -28.43 -5.21
CA ARG A 879 5.78 -28.93 -4.56
C ARG A 879 5.74 -28.73 -3.05
N GLN A 880 6.78 -28.11 -2.50
CA GLN A 880 6.76 -27.53 -1.15
C GLN A 880 5.98 -26.20 -1.13
N GLY A 881 5.76 -25.61 -2.31
CA GLY A 881 5.03 -24.37 -2.48
C GLY A 881 5.83 -23.12 -2.10
N ILE A 882 5.15 -21.98 -2.13
CA ILE A 882 5.62 -20.69 -1.62
C ILE A 882 4.60 -20.18 -0.60
N PRO A 883 4.96 -20.11 0.70
CA PRO A 883 4.17 -19.39 1.68
C PRO A 883 4.11 -17.90 1.36
N ALA A 884 2.93 -17.30 1.51
CA ALA A 884 2.75 -15.85 1.46
C ALA A 884 3.17 -15.20 2.79
N ALA A 885 4.44 -15.35 3.18
CA ALA A 885 4.94 -14.86 4.45
C ALA A 885 4.74 -13.33 4.58
N LYS A 886 5.01 -12.59 3.49
CA LYS A 886 4.55 -11.22 3.28
C LYS A 886 3.57 -11.16 2.09
N PRO A 887 2.24 -11.18 2.31
CA PRO A 887 1.24 -11.29 1.24
C PRO A 887 1.23 -10.13 0.23
N GLU A 888 1.83 -8.99 0.54
CA GLU A 888 1.99 -7.87 -0.40
C GLU A 888 3.07 -8.16 -1.47
N TRP A 889 4.02 -9.05 -1.19
CA TRP A 889 5.08 -9.42 -2.14
C TRP A 889 4.76 -10.68 -2.95
N THR A 890 3.94 -11.60 -2.41
CA THR A 890 3.57 -12.84 -3.11
C THR A 890 2.18 -13.35 -2.73
N ASN A 891 1.45 -13.86 -3.72
CA ASN A 891 0.34 -14.77 -3.49
C ASN A 891 0.87 -16.14 -3.02
N PRO A 892 0.10 -16.92 -2.25
CA PRO A 892 0.48 -18.27 -1.87
C PRO A 892 0.39 -19.21 -3.08
N LEU A 893 1.43 -20.03 -3.31
CA LEU A 893 1.45 -21.05 -4.36
C LEU A 893 1.60 -22.44 -3.75
N PRO A 894 0.73 -23.42 -4.05
CA PRO A 894 0.89 -24.80 -3.56
C PRO A 894 1.91 -25.63 -4.36
N ASP A 895 2.12 -25.30 -5.63
CA ASP A 895 3.21 -25.82 -6.47
C ASP A 895 3.78 -24.64 -7.26
N MET A 896 5.11 -24.53 -7.32
CA MET A 896 5.83 -23.51 -8.08
C MET A 896 5.86 -23.79 -9.58
N MET A 897 5.75 -25.06 -9.98
CA MET A 897 5.74 -25.51 -11.37
C MET A 897 4.75 -26.69 -11.51
N PRO A 898 3.43 -26.42 -11.38
CA PRO A 898 2.40 -27.44 -11.56
C PRO A 898 2.43 -27.98 -12.99
N GLN A 899 2.34 -29.31 -13.12
CA GLN A 899 2.36 -30.01 -14.40
C GLN A 899 1.57 -31.31 -14.26
N GLN A 900 0.79 -31.68 -15.28
CA GLN A 900 -0.04 -32.89 -15.21
C GLN A 900 0.81 -34.16 -14.93
N GLY A 901 0.38 -34.96 -13.95
CA GLY A 901 1.06 -36.20 -13.57
C GLY A 901 2.19 -36.04 -12.55
N ASN A 902 2.47 -34.83 -12.05
CA ASN A 902 3.48 -34.53 -11.03
C ASN A 902 4.91 -35.08 -11.33
N PRO A 903 5.46 -34.89 -12.54
CA PRO A 903 6.83 -35.33 -12.85
C PRO A 903 7.87 -34.59 -12.00
N ASP A 904 9.08 -35.15 -11.88
CA ASP A 904 10.18 -34.48 -11.19
C ASP A 904 10.53 -33.12 -11.83
N GLN A 905 10.85 -32.15 -10.98
CA GLN A 905 11.26 -30.79 -11.30
C GLN A 905 12.79 -30.69 -11.22
N GLY A 906 13.40 -29.78 -11.99
CA GLY A 906 14.85 -29.59 -12.00
C GLY A 906 15.30 -28.16 -11.72
N TRP A 907 16.56 -28.00 -11.35
CA TRP A 907 17.24 -26.71 -11.27
C TRP A 907 18.62 -26.79 -11.92
N GLY A 908 18.90 -25.88 -12.84
CA GLY A 908 20.18 -25.71 -13.51
C GLY A 908 21.11 -24.80 -12.71
N LEU A 909 22.06 -24.14 -13.36
CA LEU A 909 22.81 -23.06 -12.72
C LEU A 909 22.00 -21.76 -12.81
N SER A 910 21.25 -21.47 -11.74
CA SER A 910 20.40 -20.28 -11.56
C SER A 910 19.15 -20.17 -12.45
N MET A 911 18.56 -21.30 -12.86
CA MET A 911 17.22 -21.34 -13.49
C MET A 911 16.52 -22.67 -13.20
N ALA A 912 15.19 -22.69 -13.22
CA ALA A 912 14.44 -23.94 -13.17
C ALA A 912 14.51 -24.68 -14.51
N LEU A 913 14.32 -26.00 -14.49
CA LEU A 913 14.35 -26.86 -15.67
C LEU A 913 13.08 -27.71 -15.76
N ASN A 914 12.43 -27.68 -16.92
CA ASN A 914 11.39 -28.63 -17.30
C ASN A 914 12.05 -30.00 -17.56
N ILE A 915 11.98 -30.96 -16.64
CA ILE A 915 12.54 -32.31 -16.86
C ILE A 915 11.71 -33.08 -17.91
N GLN A 916 10.39 -32.90 -17.89
CA GLN A 916 9.45 -33.46 -18.86
C GLN A 916 8.81 -32.34 -19.70
N PRO A 917 8.43 -32.60 -20.97
CA PRO A 917 7.73 -31.62 -21.81
C PRO A 917 6.47 -31.08 -21.14
N GLY A 918 6.33 -29.74 -21.10
CA GLY A 918 5.27 -29.04 -20.38
C GLY A 918 3.95 -28.96 -21.15
N ASP A 919 2.86 -28.74 -20.41
CA ASP A 919 1.47 -28.77 -20.91
C ASP A 919 1.15 -27.68 -21.97
N THR A 920 2.02 -26.67 -22.12
CA THR A 920 1.98 -25.68 -23.20
C THR A 920 2.64 -26.13 -24.50
N GLY A 921 3.43 -27.20 -24.48
CA GLY A 921 4.25 -27.70 -25.60
C GLY A 921 5.75 -27.43 -25.47
N ARG A 922 6.20 -26.78 -24.38
CA ARG A 922 7.62 -26.52 -24.06
C ARG A 922 8.39 -27.84 -23.89
N SER A 923 9.59 -27.93 -24.46
CA SER A 923 10.38 -29.18 -24.48
C SER A 923 10.94 -29.59 -23.11
N GLY A 924 11.27 -30.89 -22.97
CA GLY A 924 12.11 -31.35 -21.87
C GLY A 924 13.54 -30.80 -22.01
N GLY A 925 14.18 -30.49 -20.88
CA GLY A 925 15.46 -29.78 -20.83
C GLY A 925 15.38 -28.27 -21.07
N ALA A 926 14.20 -27.70 -21.32
CA ALA A 926 14.02 -26.25 -21.41
C ALA A 926 14.23 -25.58 -20.04
N GLY A 927 14.93 -24.46 -20.02
CA GLY A 927 15.25 -23.70 -18.80
C GLY A 927 14.46 -22.40 -18.72
N GLY A 928 14.10 -21.95 -17.51
CA GLY A 928 13.34 -20.71 -17.35
C GLY A 928 13.30 -20.21 -15.90
N TRP A 929 12.95 -18.93 -15.73
CA TRP A 929 12.71 -18.35 -14.41
C TRP A 929 11.83 -17.10 -14.45
N ALA A 930 11.64 -16.46 -13.28
CA ALA A 930 10.71 -15.37 -13.08
C ALA A 930 11.34 -14.13 -12.39
N GLY A 931 10.67 -12.99 -12.52
CA GLY A 931 10.86 -11.76 -11.76
C GLY A 931 9.64 -11.48 -10.87
N ILE A 932 9.87 -10.97 -9.65
CA ILE A 932 8.84 -10.88 -8.59
C ILE A 932 7.65 -9.98 -8.97
N ALA A 933 7.88 -8.91 -9.74
CA ALA A 933 6.83 -8.01 -10.25
C ALA A 933 6.05 -8.62 -11.44
N ASN A 934 5.84 -9.94 -11.40
CA ASN A 934 5.30 -10.80 -12.45
C ASN A 934 5.99 -10.56 -13.81
N LEU A 935 7.18 -11.15 -13.95
CA LEU A 935 7.87 -11.36 -15.23
C LEU A 935 8.24 -12.84 -15.34
N PHE A 936 8.23 -13.43 -16.53
CA PHE A 936 8.63 -14.82 -16.74
C PHE A 936 9.41 -14.97 -18.06
N TYR A 937 10.43 -15.82 -18.09
CA TYR A 937 11.16 -16.16 -19.30
C TYR A 937 11.42 -17.66 -19.41
N PHE A 938 11.60 -18.14 -20.65
CA PHE A 938 12.11 -19.49 -20.93
C PHE A 938 13.10 -19.49 -22.10
N ILE A 939 13.89 -20.56 -22.16
CA ILE A 939 14.90 -20.86 -23.18
C ILE A 939 14.72 -22.34 -23.57
N ASP A 940 14.19 -22.58 -24.76
CA ASP A 940 14.00 -23.92 -25.32
C ASP A 940 15.07 -24.21 -26.39
N ARG A 941 16.12 -24.92 -25.98
CA ARG A 941 17.24 -25.30 -26.86
C ARG A 941 16.85 -26.36 -27.89
N GLU A 942 15.78 -27.13 -27.69
CA GLU A 942 15.32 -28.14 -28.66
C GLU A 942 14.57 -27.49 -29.82
N LYS A 943 13.58 -26.64 -29.51
CA LYS A 943 12.84 -25.88 -30.53
C LYS A 943 13.61 -24.66 -31.06
N GLY A 944 14.64 -24.22 -30.36
CA GLY A 944 15.50 -23.10 -30.77
C GLY A 944 14.84 -21.73 -30.61
N VAL A 945 14.04 -21.55 -29.56
CA VAL A 945 13.29 -20.33 -29.26
C VAL A 945 13.41 -19.94 -27.78
N ALA A 946 13.29 -18.65 -27.50
CA ALA A 946 13.20 -18.12 -26.15
C ALA A 946 12.13 -17.01 -26.10
N SER A 947 11.47 -16.84 -24.97
CA SER A 947 10.43 -15.82 -24.80
C SER A 947 10.51 -15.16 -23.43
N MET A 948 9.98 -13.94 -23.34
CA MET A 948 9.83 -13.19 -22.10
C MET A 948 8.47 -12.49 -22.07
N VAL A 949 7.76 -12.62 -20.95
CA VAL A 949 6.63 -11.77 -20.57
C VAL A 949 7.05 -10.81 -19.47
N CYS A 950 6.64 -9.55 -19.59
CA CYS A 950 7.00 -8.47 -18.70
C CYS A 950 5.75 -7.70 -18.25
N SER A 951 5.61 -7.53 -16.93
CA SER A 951 4.70 -6.58 -16.30
C SER A 951 5.42 -5.84 -15.16
N GLN A 952 4.71 -5.00 -14.41
CA GLN A 952 5.17 -4.42 -13.14
C GLN A 952 4.01 -4.45 -12.14
N VAL A 953 3.61 -5.66 -11.73
CA VAL A 953 2.50 -5.92 -10.81
C VAL A 953 3.00 -6.76 -9.64
N LEU A 954 2.69 -6.34 -8.42
CA LEU A 954 2.82 -7.10 -7.18
C LEU A 954 1.42 -7.38 -6.60
N PRO A 955 1.23 -8.44 -5.81
CA PRO A 955 2.20 -9.47 -5.44
C PRO A 955 2.60 -10.38 -6.60
N PHE A 956 3.70 -11.12 -6.44
CA PHE A 956 4.08 -12.22 -7.32
C PHE A 956 2.98 -13.28 -7.44
N ALA A 957 2.94 -13.96 -8.60
CA ALA A 957 1.91 -14.91 -8.99
C ALA A 957 0.51 -14.28 -9.10
N ASP A 958 0.39 -13.14 -9.79
CA ASP A 958 -0.92 -12.62 -10.22
C ASP A 958 -1.51 -13.57 -11.29
N ILE A 959 -2.67 -14.14 -10.98
CA ILE A 959 -3.34 -15.15 -11.80
C ILE A 959 -3.69 -14.64 -13.21
N ASN A 960 -3.87 -13.33 -13.39
CA ASN A 960 -4.18 -12.74 -14.68
C ASN A 960 -2.97 -12.78 -15.61
N LEU A 961 -1.77 -12.45 -15.10
CA LEU A 961 -0.57 -12.55 -15.92
C LEU A 961 -0.13 -14.00 -16.13
N LEU A 962 -0.23 -14.86 -15.11
CA LEU A 962 0.06 -16.29 -15.27
C LEU A 962 -0.82 -16.91 -16.37
N THR A 963 -2.11 -16.57 -16.40
CA THR A 963 -3.04 -17.03 -17.45
C THR A 963 -2.69 -16.44 -18.82
N ALA A 964 -2.41 -15.13 -18.90
CA ALA A 964 -2.03 -14.48 -20.17
C ALA A 964 -0.74 -15.08 -20.76
N TRP A 965 0.26 -15.30 -19.90
CA TRP A 965 1.53 -15.94 -20.26
C TRP A 965 1.34 -17.37 -20.77
N PHE A 966 0.62 -18.22 -20.02
CA PHE A 966 0.35 -19.60 -20.39
C PHE A 966 -0.35 -19.70 -21.76
N LEU A 967 -1.35 -18.85 -22.01
CA LEU A 967 -2.06 -18.82 -23.29
C LEU A 967 -1.16 -18.35 -24.45
N CYS A 968 -0.36 -17.31 -24.25
CA CYS A 968 0.60 -16.85 -25.25
C CYS A 968 1.68 -17.90 -25.57
N GLU A 969 2.19 -18.61 -24.56
CA GLU A 969 3.13 -19.72 -24.76
C GLU A 969 2.46 -20.86 -25.54
N GLN A 970 1.23 -21.23 -25.19
CA GLN A 970 0.52 -22.31 -25.88
C GLN A 970 0.26 -22.01 -27.36
N GLU A 971 -0.09 -20.75 -27.72
CA GLU A 971 -0.23 -20.35 -29.13
C GLU A 971 1.10 -20.36 -29.90
N LEU A 972 2.20 -19.98 -29.25
CA LEU A 972 3.54 -20.07 -29.83
C LEU A 972 3.93 -21.53 -30.15
N TYR A 973 3.77 -22.45 -29.20
CA TYR A 973 4.14 -23.85 -29.40
C TYR A 973 3.20 -24.60 -30.34
N LYS A 974 1.89 -24.28 -30.37
CA LYS A 974 0.96 -24.75 -31.42
C LYS A 974 1.49 -24.41 -32.82
N ALA A 975 1.96 -23.18 -33.03
CA ALA A 975 2.49 -22.75 -34.32
C ALA A 975 3.84 -23.41 -34.66
N ILE A 976 4.74 -23.56 -33.69
CA ILE A 976 6.02 -24.27 -33.87
C ILE A 976 5.77 -25.73 -34.30
N ASN A 977 4.89 -26.44 -33.60
CA ASN A 977 4.64 -27.86 -33.84
C ASN A 977 3.93 -28.08 -35.19
N ALA A 978 2.97 -27.23 -35.57
CA ALA A 978 2.33 -27.30 -36.89
C ALA A 978 3.33 -27.14 -38.07
N VAL A 979 4.39 -26.34 -37.89
CA VAL A 979 5.50 -26.21 -38.86
C VAL A 979 6.40 -27.46 -38.85
N GLN A 980 6.56 -28.15 -37.72
CA GLN A 980 7.29 -29.42 -37.67
C GLN A 980 6.49 -30.55 -38.36
N ASP A 981 5.20 -30.71 -38.07
CA ASP A 981 4.34 -31.77 -38.63
C ASP A 981 4.13 -31.64 -40.14
N SER A 982 3.96 -30.41 -40.65
CA SER A 982 3.90 -30.17 -42.10
C SER A 982 5.24 -30.41 -42.82
N SER A 983 6.35 -30.54 -42.08
CA SER A 983 7.68 -30.90 -42.62
C SER A 983 7.96 -32.41 -42.58
N THR A 984 7.42 -33.14 -41.61
CA THR A 984 7.53 -34.61 -41.53
C THR A 984 6.60 -35.27 -42.54
N HIS A 985 5.38 -34.75 -42.72
CA HIS A 985 4.45 -35.29 -43.73
C HIS A 985 4.98 -35.18 -45.17
N LYS A 986 5.75 -34.13 -45.51
CA LYS A 986 6.45 -34.03 -46.81
C LYS A 986 7.59 -35.04 -46.93
N ARG A 987 8.47 -35.14 -45.92
CA ARG A 987 9.57 -36.11 -45.95
C ARG A 987 9.10 -37.57 -46.03
N GLY A 988 7.94 -37.89 -45.47
CA GLY A 988 7.30 -39.21 -45.61
C GLY A 988 6.77 -39.52 -47.01
N VAL A 989 6.61 -38.51 -47.88
CA VAL A 989 6.26 -38.71 -49.31
C VAL A 989 7.54 -38.84 -50.14
N ASP A 990 8.55 -38.00 -49.89
CA ASP A 990 9.83 -38.04 -50.61
C ASP A 990 10.59 -39.36 -50.38
N SER A 991 10.53 -39.94 -49.18
CA SER A 991 11.17 -41.23 -48.88
C SER A 991 10.54 -42.40 -49.65
N VAL A 992 9.23 -42.35 -49.90
CA VAL A 992 8.47 -43.39 -50.66
C VAL A 992 8.76 -43.32 -52.17
N HIS A 993 9.52 -42.33 -52.65
CA HIS A 993 9.96 -42.21 -54.04
C HIS A 993 11.45 -42.49 -54.30
N LEU A 994 12.25 -42.78 -53.25
CA LEU A 994 13.65 -43.18 -53.41
C LEU A 994 13.93 -44.67 -53.15
N GLU A 995 12.97 -45.42 -52.61
CA GLU A 995 13.12 -46.85 -52.30
C GLU A 995 12.61 -47.81 -53.40
N GLN A 996 12.21 -47.28 -54.57
CA GLN A 996 11.79 -48.09 -55.74
C GLN A 996 12.78 -48.07 -56.92
N LEU A 997 13.98 -47.50 -56.75
CA LEU A 997 14.99 -47.37 -57.82
C LEU A 997 16.35 -48.00 -57.49
N ASN A 998 16.38 -49.13 -56.77
CA ASN A 998 17.60 -49.94 -56.66
C ASN A 998 17.41 -51.44 -56.31
N LEU A 999 16.41 -52.10 -56.90
CA LEU A 999 16.22 -53.56 -56.79
C LEU A 999 16.03 -54.23 -58.16
N ASN A 1000 17.13 -54.43 -58.90
CA ASN A 1000 17.19 -55.43 -59.98
C ASN A 1000 18.63 -55.71 -60.47
N GLN A 1001 19.45 -56.40 -59.66
CA GLN A 1001 20.51 -57.27 -60.21
C GLN A 1001 21.07 -58.30 -59.20
N THR A 1002 21.37 -59.49 -59.75
CA THR A 1002 22.20 -60.59 -59.21
C THR A 1002 21.79 -61.27 -57.91
N ASP A 1003 21.29 -62.50 -58.05
CA ASP A 1003 21.13 -63.51 -57.00
C ASP A 1003 22.47 -64.01 -56.42
N GLY A 1004 22.40 -64.49 -55.17
CA GLY A 1004 23.02 -65.76 -54.76
C GLY A 1004 24.53 -65.84 -54.50
N VAL A 1005 24.88 -66.14 -53.25
CA VAL A 1005 25.36 -67.48 -52.85
C VAL A 1005 25.35 -67.60 -51.31
N SER A 1006 25.21 -68.82 -50.81
CA SER A 1006 25.11 -69.18 -49.39
C SER A 1006 26.48 -69.34 -48.70
N GLY A 1007 26.49 -69.35 -47.34
CA GLY A 1007 27.49 -70.13 -46.61
C GLY A 1007 27.95 -69.61 -45.24
N SER A 1008 27.27 -70.05 -44.17
CA SER A 1008 27.80 -70.31 -42.81
C SER A 1008 28.79 -69.32 -42.15
N GLY A 1009 28.40 -68.79 -40.99
CA GLY A 1009 29.22 -68.04 -40.03
C GLY A 1009 28.46 -67.82 -38.74
#